data_AF-A0A9P6VA09-F1
#
_entry.id   AF-A0A9P6VA09-F1
#
_cell.length_a   1.000
_cell.length_b   1.000
_cell.length_c   1.000
_cell.angle_alpha   90.00
_cell.angle_beta   90.00
_cell.angle_gamma   90.00
#
_symmetry.space_group_name_H-M   'P 1'
#
loop_
_entity.id
_entity.type
_entity.pdbx_description
1 polymer ?
#
loop_
_entity_poly.entity_id
_entity_poly.type
_entity_poly.pdbx_seq_one_letter_code
_entity_poly.pdbx_strand_id
1 'polypeptide(L)'
;MAQYVQLHDLNNSKQEEDDDYNPRNNNRLSGGVTPGIAHSSTFQPHHTPYQQHINTPYQQHTPIPQHHQLYPGATPGLPASGLETPFLQNSNPRYVGDVPERQERRYKTKKNVQLTDGNLVLMSPVPTHYLQNQKQQEGEEFEFMRYTAVTCDPNDFKDENYTLRPAMWNRETELFIVVTMYNENELLFAETMHGIIRNIRHLVSRTNSKTWGEGSWQKVVVCIVADGRKKCNEKVYQYLAAMGVYQEGVAKREVNGKEVTAHVYEYTTQVTIDPSMKISTSKSSDYAPVQIMFCLKEHNAKKLNSHRWFFNAFGPIINPRVCVLLDVGTRPGPTSIYQLWKVFDLNSNVAGACGEIKPVKGAGAKNLLNPLVAAQNFEYKMNNILDKPLESVIGYIQVLPGAFSAYRYKALLASPDTPGEGPLVSYFKGEKPSADSGIFDANMYLAEDRILCFELVAKRNYAWTLRYVKAAWAETDVPDTVPELISQRRRWLNGTFFVALFSVFHFRKIYQSDHAGWRKFLFHLQFVYNVLSIFFSWFAIANIYLTFYILANSLTIPGNSPFGENSVAKVLFVILRYAYQFLVITMFVLSLGNRPTGSKVLYTGAMIFFAFLMVYMTFAAIWMTKLGIQTAIAAGATSFGALMGDETFRNVILSLASTYGLYLVGSIIYFEPWHMFTSFIQYLGMMPSYVNVLNVYAFCNTHDVSWGTKGDTIEKMDLGAVKATSDAKTAEVTVSVPTEEKDIDANYQLALDSMMDRTVEEEKPVDAKTEQEDYYKAFRTRLVLIWCASNALLVSAITYGGDEKNEAYNDRSKFYLGFVLWSVAFLSAFRFTGSVIYILLRLISGELRW
;
A
#
# COMPACT_ATOMS: atom_id res chain seq x y z
N MET A 1 -6.59 33.29 9.43
CA MET A 1 -7.38 34.47 9.81
C MET A 1 -8.80 33.99 10.12
N ALA A 2 -9.44 34.56 11.15
CA ALA A 2 -10.88 34.56 11.54
C ALA A 2 -11.81 33.40 11.12
N GLN A 3 -12.82 32.95 11.88
CA GLN A 3 -13.21 32.97 13.30
C GLN A 3 -14.55 32.17 13.33
N TYR A 4 -14.91 31.57 14.47
CA TYR A 4 -16.14 30.79 14.67
C TYR A 4 -17.45 31.58 14.46
N VAL A 5 -18.52 30.89 14.05
CA VAL A 5 -19.84 30.96 14.70
C VAL A 5 -20.47 29.55 14.72
N GLN A 6 -20.89 29.07 15.90
CA GLN A 6 -21.87 27.99 16.05
C GLN A 6 -23.26 28.62 16.18
N LEU A 7 -24.28 28.02 15.58
CA LEU A 7 -25.68 28.27 15.90
C LEU A 7 -26.40 26.92 16.01
N HIS A 8 -26.64 26.49 17.24
CA HIS A 8 -27.60 25.46 17.60
C HIS A 8 -28.56 26.13 18.59
N ASP A 9 -29.84 26.16 18.23
CA ASP A 9 -31.01 25.97 19.10
C ASP A 9 -32.25 26.60 18.46
N LEU A 10 -33.34 25.83 18.41
CA LEU A 10 -34.68 26.23 18.88
C LEU A 10 -35.70 25.11 18.65
N ASN A 11 -36.53 24.89 19.67
CA ASN A 11 -37.75 24.06 19.71
C ASN A 11 -37.53 22.53 19.65
N ASN A 12 -38.18 21.70 20.49
CA ASN A 12 -39.30 21.94 21.40
C ASN A 12 -39.19 21.16 22.72
N SER A 13 -39.88 21.66 23.75
CA SER A 13 -39.95 21.11 25.10
C SER A 13 -41.01 20.02 25.28
N LYS A 14 -40.80 19.13 26.26
CA LYS A 14 -41.80 18.70 27.26
C LYS A 14 -41.15 17.97 28.45
N GLN A 15 -41.71 18.16 29.64
CA GLN A 15 -41.27 17.62 30.93
C GLN A 15 -42.16 16.45 31.39
N GLU A 16 -41.62 15.65 32.32
CA GLU A 16 -42.23 14.91 33.46
C GLU A 16 -41.24 13.73 33.73
N GLU A 17 -40.50 13.66 34.87
CA GLU A 17 -40.93 13.28 36.24
C GLU A 17 -41.55 11.87 36.25
N ASP A 18 -41.10 10.87 37.04
CA ASP A 18 -40.23 10.82 38.23
C ASP A 18 -39.27 9.61 38.24
N ASP A 19 -38.17 9.71 39.01
CA ASP A 19 -37.30 8.60 39.43
C ASP A 19 -37.49 8.39 40.96
N ASP A 20 -37.88 7.20 41.41
CA ASP A 20 -38.00 6.88 42.84
C ASP A 20 -36.88 5.93 43.34
N TYR A 21 -36.60 6.06 44.62
CA TYR A 21 -35.32 5.79 45.28
C TYR A 21 -35.24 4.37 45.89
N ASN A 22 -34.02 3.83 46.03
CA ASN A 22 -33.42 3.30 47.28
C ASN A 22 -32.47 2.07 47.05
N PRO A 23 -31.19 2.13 47.46
CA PRO A 23 -30.23 1.02 47.33
C PRO A 23 -30.02 0.23 48.63
N ARG A 24 -29.45 -1.01 48.58
CA ARG A 24 -28.66 -1.59 49.69
C ARG A 24 -27.90 -2.90 49.41
N ASN A 25 -26.83 -3.08 50.20
CA ASN A 25 -26.00 -4.28 50.43
C ASN A 25 -25.25 -4.88 49.23
N ASN A 26 -23.92 -4.81 49.11
CA ASN A 26 -22.79 -4.80 50.07
C ASN A 26 -22.45 -6.18 50.69
N ASN A 27 -21.21 -6.60 50.40
CA ASN A 27 -20.20 -7.21 51.29
C ASN A 27 -19.84 -8.71 51.26
N ARG A 28 -18.50 -8.92 51.32
CA ARG A 28 -17.71 -10.09 51.80
C ARG A 28 -17.58 -11.34 50.91
N LEU A 29 -16.52 -12.15 51.03
CA LEU A 29 -15.06 -11.94 51.22
C LEU A 29 -14.37 -13.33 51.25
N SER A 30 -13.10 -13.41 50.83
CA SER A 30 -12.08 -14.40 51.29
C SER A 30 -12.22 -15.90 50.93
N GLY A 31 -11.22 -16.42 50.19
CA GLY A 31 -10.25 -17.35 50.80
C GLY A 31 -10.26 -18.85 50.47
N GLY A 32 -9.45 -19.26 49.49
CA GLY A 32 -8.26 -20.11 49.72
C GLY A 32 -8.34 -21.66 49.90
N VAL A 33 -7.26 -22.29 49.42
CA VAL A 33 -6.67 -23.61 49.78
C VAL A 33 -7.04 -24.85 48.91
N THR A 34 -5.97 -25.59 48.59
CA THR A 34 -5.85 -26.84 47.79
C THR A 34 -6.19 -28.12 48.55
N PRO A 35 -6.25 -29.27 47.85
CA PRO A 35 -5.28 -30.34 48.17
C PRO A 35 -4.69 -31.08 46.95
N GLY A 36 -3.68 -31.92 47.18
CA GLY A 36 -3.07 -32.85 46.20
C GLY A 36 -2.65 -34.18 46.89
N ILE A 37 -1.70 -34.93 46.29
CA ILE A 37 -1.14 -36.27 46.68
C ILE A 37 -1.85 -37.46 45.96
N ALA A 38 -1.23 -38.58 45.53
CA ALA A 38 0.12 -38.89 45.00
C ALA A 38 0.19 -40.34 44.43
N HIS A 39 1.20 -40.60 43.58
CA HIS A 39 1.87 -41.87 43.19
C HIS A 39 1.28 -43.28 43.43
N SER A 40 1.35 -44.10 42.37
CA SER A 40 1.66 -45.54 42.44
C SER A 40 2.56 -45.95 41.24
N SER A 41 2.97 -47.22 41.08
CA SER A 41 4.17 -47.58 40.28
C SER A 41 4.29 -49.05 39.81
N THR A 42 5.01 -49.27 38.69
CA THR A 42 5.70 -50.52 38.24
C THR A 42 4.91 -51.83 38.07
N PHE A 43 5.01 -52.46 36.88
CA PHE A 43 5.63 -53.81 36.71
C PHE A 43 5.90 -54.20 35.24
N GLN A 44 7.00 -54.92 34.99
CA GLN A 44 7.40 -55.77 33.85
C GLN A 44 7.99 -57.06 34.49
N PRO A 45 8.04 -58.29 33.87
CA PRO A 45 8.85 -58.65 32.67
C PRO A 45 8.12 -59.68 31.72
N HIS A 46 8.63 -60.28 30.62
CA HIS A 46 9.89 -61.03 30.35
C HIS A 46 10.19 -61.29 28.83
N HIS A 47 11.48 -61.25 28.45
CA HIS A 47 12.29 -62.18 27.60
C HIS A 47 11.79 -62.76 26.24
N THR A 48 12.35 -62.44 25.05
CA THR A 48 13.62 -62.86 24.32
C THR A 48 13.56 -64.19 23.54
N PRO A 49 14.46 -64.51 22.55
CA PRO A 49 15.37 -63.70 21.71
C PRO A 49 15.34 -64.06 20.18
N TYR A 50 16.14 -63.36 19.34
CA TYR A 50 17.07 -64.02 18.37
C TYR A 50 18.15 -63.03 17.84
N GLN A 51 19.41 -63.48 17.88
CA GLN A 51 20.62 -62.92 17.25
C GLN A 51 20.77 -63.52 15.82
N GLN A 52 21.68 -63.15 14.90
CA GLN A 52 22.68 -62.09 14.67
C GLN A 52 23.06 -62.18 13.17
N HIS A 53 23.62 -61.14 12.56
CA HIS A 53 24.98 -61.17 11.97
C HIS A 53 25.33 -59.88 11.20
N ILE A 54 26.62 -59.59 11.17
CA ILE A 54 27.27 -58.40 10.59
C ILE A 54 28.07 -58.84 9.36
N ASN A 55 28.15 -58.02 8.31
CA ASN A 55 29.42 -57.71 7.61
C ASN A 55 29.27 -56.66 6.49
N THR A 56 30.19 -55.70 6.48
CA THR A 56 30.71 -54.94 5.33
C THR A 56 32.13 -55.49 5.03
N PRO A 57 33.04 -54.89 4.20
CA PRO A 57 32.94 -53.86 3.14
C PRO A 57 33.65 -54.29 1.80
N TYR A 58 33.75 -53.37 0.81
CA TYR A 58 34.92 -53.03 -0.06
C TYR A 58 34.59 -52.53 -1.50
N GLN A 59 35.61 -52.03 -2.21
CA GLN A 59 35.54 -51.06 -3.33
C GLN A 59 35.96 -51.62 -4.72
N GLN A 60 35.52 -50.91 -5.78
CA GLN A 60 36.18 -50.66 -7.09
C GLN A 60 36.67 -51.82 -8.00
N HIS A 61 36.21 -51.85 -9.27
CA HIS A 61 36.99 -51.48 -10.48
C HIS A 61 36.19 -51.63 -11.82
N THR A 62 36.63 -50.90 -12.86
CA THR A 62 36.24 -50.90 -14.30
C THR A 62 37.11 -51.90 -15.12
N PRO A 63 36.99 -52.16 -16.48
CA PRO A 63 36.48 -51.32 -17.58
C PRO A 63 35.75 -52.03 -18.79
N ILE A 64 35.78 -51.37 -19.97
CA ILE A 64 35.02 -51.54 -21.25
C ILE A 64 35.67 -52.56 -22.23
N PRO A 65 35.00 -53.01 -23.34
CA PRO A 65 35.28 -52.44 -24.70
C PRO A 65 34.09 -52.36 -25.71
N GLN A 66 34.33 -51.89 -26.95
CA GLN A 66 33.38 -51.49 -28.01
C GLN A 66 33.48 -52.31 -29.35
N HIS A 67 32.70 -51.89 -30.40
CA HIS A 67 32.83 -52.15 -31.88
C HIS A 67 32.15 -53.42 -32.49
N HIS A 68 31.68 -53.48 -33.77
CA HIS A 68 31.16 -52.49 -34.77
C HIS A 68 30.45 -53.21 -35.98
N GLN A 69 29.49 -52.54 -36.65
CA GLN A 69 29.02 -52.62 -38.08
C GLN A 69 28.82 -53.95 -38.88
N LEU A 70 27.69 -54.08 -39.62
CA LEU A 70 27.60 -54.15 -41.12
C LEU A 70 26.17 -54.45 -41.68
N TYR A 71 25.85 -53.95 -42.88
CA TYR A 71 24.69 -54.24 -43.79
C TYR A 71 25.18 -55.18 -44.96
N PRO A 72 24.51 -55.48 -46.13
CA PRO A 72 23.22 -55.02 -46.73
C PRO A 72 22.39 -56.06 -47.58
N GLY A 73 21.38 -55.58 -48.33
CA GLY A 73 20.77 -56.20 -49.54
C GLY A 73 19.33 -55.73 -49.82
N ALA A 74 18.80 -55.54 -51.05
CA ALA A 74 19.36 -55.47 -52.41
C ALA A 74 18.38 -54.71 -53.37
N THR A 75 18.84 -54.24 -54.53
CA THR A 75 18.10 -53.52 -55.62
C THR A 75 18.16 -54.33 -56.95
N PRO A 76 17.35 -54.11 -58.03
CA PRO A 76 17.55 -52.98 -59.00
C PRO A 76 16.42 -52.53 -60.00
N GLY A 77 16.55 -51.30 -60.55
CA GLY A 77 16.16 -50.86 -61.93
C GLY A 77 14.69 -50.49 -62.25
N LEU A 78 14.34 -49.68 -63.28
CA LEU A 78 15.06 -48.79 -64.25
C LEU A 78 14.00 -47.75 -64.81
N PRO A 79 14.27 -46.82 -65.78
CA PRO A 79 13.67 -45.46 -65.80
C PRO A 79 12.76 -45.13 -67.01
N ALA A 80 12.05 -43.98 -66.97
CA ALA A 80 11.93 -43.03 -68.10
C ALA A 80 11.13 -41.76 -67.74
N SER A 81 11.46 -40.67 -68.44
CA SER A 81 10.88 -39.32 -68.42
C SER A 81 9.52 -39.15 -69.12
N GLY A 82 8.70 -38.20 -68.66
CA GLY A 82 8.02 -37.26 -69.60
C GLY A 82 6.52 -36.96 -69.41
N LEU A 83 6.25 -35.74 -68.89
CA LEU A 83 5.09 -34.86 -69.16
C LEU A 83 3.70 -35.13 -68.50
N GLU A 84 3.02 -33.99 -68.25
CA GLU A 84 1.62 -33.74 -67.85
C GLU A 84 1.17 -33.96 -66.37
N THR A 85 1.37 -32.88 -65.60
CA THR A 85 0.59 -32.45 -64.42
C THR A 85 -0.79 -31.89 -64.82
N PRO A 86 -1.82 -31.77 -63.94
CA PRO A 86 -1.69 -31.55 -62.49
C PRO A 86 -2.68 -32.29 -61.57
N PHE A 87 -2.61 -31.91 -60.28
CA PHE A 87 -3.48 -32.21 -59.12
C PHE A 87 -2.95 -33.22 -58.09
N LEU A 88 -3.28 -32.89 -56.83
CA LEU A 88 -3.01 -33.59 -55.57
C LEU A 88 -1.54 -33.48 -55.09
N GLN A 89 -1.27 -32.74 -54.01
CA GLN A 89 -1.56 -33.06 -52.59
C GLN A 89 -0.39 -33.83 -51.93
N ASN A 90 0.57 -33.10 -51.37
CA ASN A 90 1.04 -33.34 -49.99
C ASN A 90 2.09 -32.32 -49.54
N SER A 91 1.90 -31.78 -48.34
CA SER A 91 3.01 -31.52 -47.43
C SER A 91 2.52 -31.80 -46.01
N ASN A 92 3.31 -32.56 -45.25
CA ASN A 92 2.90 -33.12 -43.96
C ASN A 92 2.58 -32.02 -42.94
N PRO A 93 1.37 -31.97 -42.35
CA PRO A 93 1.14 -31.13 -41.20
C PRO A 93 1.96 -31.66 -40.02
N ARG A 94 2.78 -30.80 -39.42
CA ARG A 94 3.22 -31.03 -38.03
C ARG A 94 1.95 -31.06 -37.18
N TYR A 95 1.75 -32.14 -36.44
CA TYR A 95 0.65 -32.27 -35.48
C TYR A 95 0.83 -31.27 -34.33
N VAL A 96 0.45 -30.01 -34.56
CA VAL A 96 -0.06 -29.13 -33.52
C VAL A 96 -1.52 -29.53 -33.39
N GLY A 97 -1.80 -30.48 -32.51
CA GLY A 97 -3.18 -30.79 -32.17
C GLY A 97 -3.73 -29.61 -31.39
N ASP A 98 -4.70 -28.89 -31.97
CA ASP A 98 -5.53 -27.98 -31.18
C ASP A 98 -6.11 -28.76 -29.99
N VAL A 99 -6.06 -28.15 -28.82
CA VAL A 99 -6.71 -28.70 -27.63
C VAL A 99 -8.19 -28.86 -27.97
N PRO A 100 -8.78 -30.06 -27.88
CA PRO A 100 -10.17 -30.26 -28.26
C PRO A 100 -11.05 -29.34 -27.41
N GLU A 101 -11.67 -28.36 -28.07
CA GLU A 101 -12.52 -27.37 -27.42
C GLU A 101 -13.67 -28.11 -26.74
N ARG A 102 -13.64 -28.13 -25.40
CA ARG A 102 -14.52 -28.98 -24.60
C ARG A 102 -15.93 -28.41 -24.62
N GLN A 103 -16.67 -28.74 -25.67
CA GLN A 103 -18.04 -28.29 -25.90
C GLN A 103 -18.90 -28.55 -24.65
N GLU A 104 -19.24 -27.47 -23.93
CA GLU A 104 -19.99 -27.58 -22.67
C GLU A 104 -21.42 -28.07 -22.94
N ARG A 105 -21.63 -29.39 -22.82
CA ARG A 105 -22.96 -29.98 -22.73
C ARG A 105 -23.58 -29.62 -21.37
N ARG A 106 -24.03 -28.37 -21.22
CA ARG A 106 -24.82 -27.88 -20.07
C ARG A 106 -26.18 -28.55 -20.03
N TYR A 107 -26.24 -29.75 -19.48
CA TYR A 107 -27.47 -30.27 -18.89
C TYR A 107 -27.87 -29.33 -17.75
N LYS A 108 -28.80 -28.39 -18.02
CA LYS A 108 -29.39 -27.50 -17.02
C LYS A 108 -30.36 -28.30 -16.13
N THR A 109 -29.81 -29.17 -15.28
CA THR A 109 -30.57 -29.88 -14.25
C THR A 109 -31.12 -28.86 -13.27
N LYS A 110 -32.41 -28.53 -13.39
CA LYS A 110 -33.09 -27.63 -12.45
C LYS A 110 -33.21 -28.33 -11.09
N LYS A 111 -32.30 -28.03 -10.16
CA LYS A 111 -32.41 -28.44 -8.75
C LYS A 111 -33.10 -27.33 -7.97
N ASN A 112 -34.24 -27.63 -7.37
CA ASN A 112 -34.85 -26.73 -6.39
C ASN A 112 -33.98 -26.73 -5.12
N VAL A 113 -33.57 -25.55 -4.67
CA VAL A 113 -32.76 -25.37 -3.47
C VAL A 113 -33.58 -24.56 -2.47
N GLN A 114 -33.67 -25.04 -1.23
CA GLN A 114 -34.29 -24.27 -0.15
C GLN A 114 -33.37 -23.12 0.26
N LEU A 115 -33.92 -21.94 0.47
CA LEU A 115 -33.19 -20.80 0.99
C LEU A 115 -32.86 -21.03 2.47
N THR A 116 -31.64 -20.71 2.88
CA THR A 116 -31.22 -20.74 4.28
C THR A 116 -31.48 -19.36 4.87
N ASP A 117 -32.46 -19.25 5.77
CA ASP A 117 -32.87 -17.98 6.41
C ASP A 117 -33.19 -16.86 5.39
N GLY A 118 -33.81 -17.23 4.27
CA GLY A 118 -34.14 -16.32 3.15
C GLY A 118 -33.01 -16.12 2.13
N ASN A 119 -31.78 -16.55 2.45
CA ASN A 119 -30.58 -16.35 1.64
C ASN A 119 -30.24 -17.58 0.78
N LEU A 120 -29.65 -17.36 -0.41
CA LEU A 120 -29.25 -18.45 -1.30
C LEU A 120 -27.86 -18.98 -0.91
N VAL A 121 -27.84 -20.14 -0.27
CA VAL A 121 -26.63 -20.89 0.06
C VAL A 121 -26.58 -22.19 -0.76
N LEU A 122 -25.41 -22.50 -1.34
CA LEU A 122 -25.17 -23.71 -2.13
C LEU A 122 -23.96 -24.46 -1.57
N MET A 123 -24.11 -25.74 -1.29
CA MET A 123 -23.00 -26.65 -1.02
C MET A 123 -22.61 -27.33 -2.33
N SER A 124 -21.49 -26.90 -2.91
CA SER A 124 -20.96 -27.47 -4.16
C SER A 124 -19.84 -28.46 -3.84
N PRO A 125 -19.94 -29.74 -4.22
CA PRO A 125 -18.88 -30.70 -3.98
C PRO A 125 -17.62 -30.31 -4.77
N VAL A 126 -16.44 -30.52 -4.19
CA VAL A 126 -15.18 -30.38 -4.94
C VAL A 126 -14.88 -31.64 -5.77
N PRO A 127 -14.08 -31.56 -6.86
CA PRO A 127 -13.80 -32.72 -7.70
C PRO A 127 -13.13 -33.87 -6.94
N THR A 128 -13.59 -35.11 -7.15
CA THR A 128 -13.06 -36.30 -6.44
C THR A 128 -11.56 -36.48 -6.63
N HIS A 129 -11.03 -36.16 -7.82
CA HIS A 129 -9.58 -36.18 -8.10
C HIS A 129 -8.78 -35.14 -7.29
N TYR A 130 -9.39 -34.00 -6.91
CA TYR A 130 -8.76 -33.05 -5.99
C TYR A 130 -8.63 -33.67 -4.60
N LEU A 131 -9.71 -34.29 -4.09
CA LEU A 131 -9.79 -34.91 -2.75
C LEU A 131 -8.84 -36.09 -2.57
N GLN A 132 -8.80 -37.01 -3.53
CA GLN A 132 -7.94 -38.21 -3.47
C GLN A 132 -6.45 -37.88 -3.26
N ASN A 133 -6.02 -36.69 -3.66
CA ASN A 133 -4.65 -36.21 -3.54
C ASN A 133 -4.36 -35.46 -2.22
N GLN A 134 -5.33 -35.37 -1.29
CA GLN A 134 -5.18 -34.73 0.02
C GLN A 134 -5.09 -35.72 1.20
N LYS A 135 -4.57 -35.24 2.34
CA LYS A 135 -4.48 -35.96 3.62
C LYS A 135 -5.85 -36.09 4.29
N GLN A 136 -6.60 -34.98 4.44
CA GLN A 136 -7.99 -35.01 4.90
C GLN A 136 -8.90 -35.16 3.67
N GLN A 137 -9.73 -36.20 3.63
CA GLN A 137 -10.64 -36.49 2.51
C GLN A 137 -12.11 -36.46 2.92
N GLU A 138 -12.38 -36.52 4.23
CA GLU A 138 -13.71 -36.55 4.83
C GLU A 138 -13.93 -35.28 5.66
N GLY A 139 -15.15 -34.76 5.65
CA GLY A 139 -15.56 -33.58 6.41
C GLY A 139 -16.02 -32.43 5.51
N GLU A 140 -17.09 -31.75 5.92
CA GLU A 140 -17.83 -30.80 5.09
C GLU A 140 -16.96 -29.65 4.54
N GLU A 141 -15.97 -29.15 5.30
CA GLU A 141 -15.06 -28.09 4.80
C GLU A 141 -14.08 -28.53 3.71
N PHE A 142 -13.83 -29.83 3.60
CA PHE A 142 -12.94 -30.44 2.63
C PHE A 142 -13.73 -30.98 1.43
N GLU A 143 -14.92 -31.55 1.64
CA GLU A 143 -15.75 -32.12 0.59
C GLU A 143 -16.59 -31.06 -0.16
N PHE A 144 -17.03 -29.99 0.52
CA PHE A 144 -17.95 -29.00 -0.04
C PHE A 144 -17.43 -27.56 0.06
N MET A 145 -17.38 -26.89 -1.09
CA MET A 145 -17.26 -25.44 -1.18
C MET A 145 -18.65 -24.84 -0.90
N ARG A 146 -18.77 -24.04 0.17
CA ARG A 146 -20.00 -23.28 0.45
C ARG A 146 -19.99 -22.00 -0.36
N TYR A 147 -21.03 -21.78 -1.17
CA TYR A 147 -21.28 -20.52 -1.85
C TYR A 147 -22.48 -19.82 -1.24
N THR A 148 -22.40 -18.51 -1.06
CA THR A 148 -23.50 -17.64 -0.63
C THR A 148 -23.62 -16.47 -1.59
N ALA A 149 -24.83 -16.25 -2.12
CA ALA A 149 -25.16 -15.06 -2.92
C ALA A 149 -25.65 -13.95 -1.99
N VAL A 150 -24.96 -12.81 -1.96
CA VAL A 150 -25.25 -11.71 -1.04
C VAL A 150 -25.97 -10.58 -1.78
N THR A 151 -27.12 -10.13 -1.26
CA THR A 151 -28.01 -9.14 -1.90
C THR A 151 -28.18 -7.83 -1.11
N CYS A 152 -27.37 -7.63 -0.06
CA CYS A 152 -27.41 -6.48 0.85
C CYS A 152 -26.12 -5.64 0.81
N ASP A 153 -26.10 -4.50 1.52
CA ASP A 153 -24.89 -3.73 1.78
C ASP A 153 -24.00 -4.48 2.80
N PRO A 154 -22.65 -4.37 2.72
CA PRO A 154 -21.74 -4.85 3.77
C PRO A 154 -22.15 -4.57 5.22
N ASN A 155 -22.78 -3.42 5.51
CA ASN A 155 -23.18 -3.09 6.88
C ASN A 155 -24.36 -3.95 7.36
N ASP A 156 -25.28 -4.28 6.45
CA ASP A 156 -26.54 -4.97 6.76
C ASP A 156 -26.39 -6.50 6.73
N PHE A 157 -25.19 -7.01 6.42
CA PHE A 157 -24.91 -8.44 6.22
C PHE A 157 -25.33 -9.30 7.43
N LYS A 158 -25.05 -8.83 8.65
CA LYS A 158 -25.46 -9.53 9.88
C LYS A 158 -26.96 -9.43 10.14
N ASP A 159 -27.57 -8.30 9.80
CA ASP A 159 -28.96 -7.98 10.11
C ASP A 159 -29.93 -8.66 9.12
N GLU A 160 -29.52 -8.86 7.86
CA GLU A 160 -30.17 -9.71 6.84
C GLU A 160 -29.84 -11.22 7.03
N ASN A 161 -29.44 -11.63 8.25
CA ASN A 161 -29.21 -13.02 8.69
C ASN A 161 -28.20 -13.83 7.85
N TYR A 162 -27.20 -13.18 7.24
CA TYR A 162 -26.09 -13.93 6.63
C TYR A 162 -25.15 -14.50 7.71
N THR A 163 -24.63 -15.69 7.46
CA THR A 163 -23.68 -16.37 8.36
C THR A 163 -22.50 -16.96 7.60
N LEU A 164 -21.42 -17.24 8.34
CA LEU A 164 -20.11 -17.66 7.84
C LEU A 164 -19.66 -18.94 8.56
N ARG A 165 -19.00 -19.85 7.83
CA ARG A 165 -18.63 -21.18 8.32
C ARG A 165 -17.84 -21.17 9.64
N PRO A 166 -16.85 -20.28 9.88
CA PRO A 166 -16.15 -20.23 11.17
C PRO A 166 -17.08 -19.96 12.36
N ALA A 167 -18.09 -19.10 12.17
CA ALA A 167 -19.07 -18.77 13.21
C ALA A 167 -20.11 -19.89 13.39
N MET A 168 -20.60 -20.49 12.29
CA MET A 168 -21.48 -21.67 12.34
C MET A 168 -20.88 -22.83 13.15
N TRP A 169 -19.55 -22.91 13.19
CA TRP A 169 -18.79 -23.95 13.90
C TRP A 169 -18.19 -23.48 15.23
N ASN A 170 -18.56 -22.29 15.72
CA ASN A 170 -18.04 -21.70 16.97
C ASN A 170 -16.49 -21.69 17.06
N ARG A 171 -15.78 -21.48 15.93
CA ARG A 171 -14.31 -21.42 15.90
C ARG A 171 -13.82 -20.06 16.39
N GLU A 172 -13.06 -20.06 17.49
CA GLU A 172 -12.34 -18.87 17.97
C GLU A 172 -11.29 -18.42 16.94
N THR A 173 -11.43 -17.20 16.41
CA THR A 173 -10.52 -16.65 15.40
C THR A 173 -9.51 -15.68 16.02
N GLU A 174 -8.27 -16.14 16.16
CA GLU A 174 -7.14 -15.31 16.61
C GLU A 174 -6.65 -14.35 15.52
N LEU A 175 -6.62 -14.82 14.26
CA LEU A 175 -6.16 -14.06 13.10
C LEU A 175 -7.17 -14.09 11.96
N PHE A 176 -7.64 -12.91 11.56
CA PHE A 176 -8.41 -12.71 10.34
C PHE A 176 -7.56 -11.89 9.35
N ILE A 177 -7.18 -12.49 8.22
CA ILE A 177 -6.21 -11.92 7.28
C ILE A 177 -6.96 -11.49 6.02
N VAL A 178 -7.09 -10.20 5.74
CA VAL A 178 -7.62 -9.71 4.45
C VAL A 178 -6.52 -9.62 3.41
N VAL A 179 -6.84 -10.08 2.19
CA VAL A 179 -6.03 -9.93 0.97
C VAL A 179 -6.89 -9.16 -0.03
N THR A 180 -6.61 -7.89 -0.26
CA THR A 180 -7.37 -7.07 -1.22
C THR A 180 -6.77 -7.17 -2.63
N MET A 181 -7.65 -7.26 -3.64
CA MET A 181 -7.30 -7.50 -5.03
C MET A 181 -8.23 -6.73 -5.98
N TYR A 182 -7.70 -6.21 -7.09
CA TYR A 182 -8.43 -5.55 -8.17
C TYR A 182 -8.20 -6.28 -9.51
N ASN A 183 -7.03 -6.12 -10.11
CA ASN A 183 -6.69 -6.60 -11.45
C ASN A 183 -5.27 -7.21 -11.54
N GLU A 184 -4.67 -7.54 -10.40
CA GLU A 184 -3.35 -8.15 -10.30
C GLU A 184 -3.32 -9.52 -11.00
N ASN A 185 -2.12 -9.95 -11.41
CA ASN A 185 -1.93 -11.20 -12.13
C ASN A 185 -1.73 -12.40 -11.18
N GLU A 186 -1.72 -13.59 -11.76
CA GLU A 186 -1.55 -14.86 -11.06
C GLU A 186 -0.24 -14.96 -10.27
N LEU A 187 0.83 -14.32 -10.75
CA LEU A 187 2.16 -14.36 -10.12
C LEU A 187 2.19 -13.56 -8.82
N LEU A 188 1.70 -12.32 -8.84
CA LEU A 188 1.58 -11.46 -7.65
C LEU A 188 0.62 -12.08 -6.62
N PHE A 189 -0.45 -12.72 -7.09
CA PHE A 189 -1.36 -13.48 -6.24
C PHE A 189 -0.67 -14.69 -5.59
N ALA A 190 0.08 -15.47 -6.37
CA ALA A 190 0.82 -16.63 -5.88
C ALA A 190 1.90 -16.25 -4.86
N GLU A 191 2.65 -15.15 -5.06
CA GLU A 191 3.64 -14.68 -4.09
C GLU A 191 3.02 -14.31 -2.74
N THR A 192 1.89 -13.59 -2.78
CA THR A 192 1.12 -13.17 -1.61
C THR A 192 0.60 -14.38 -0.84
N MET A 193 -0.13 -15.27 -1.53
CA MET A 193 -0.74 -16.47 -0.94
C MET A 193 0.32 -17.46 -0.42
N HIS A 194 1.40 -17.68 -1.15
CA HIS A 194 2.51 -18.53 -0.70
C HIS A 194 3.20 -17.96 0.55
N GLY A 195 3.31 -16.62 0.66
CA GLY A 195 3.78 -15.95 1.87
C GLY A 195 2.86 -16.20 3.09
N ILE A 196 1.55 -16.08 2.90
CA ILE A 196 0.55 -16.34 3.95
C ILE A 196 0.59 -17.80 4.39
N ILE A 197 0.58 -18.76 3.46
CA ILE A 197 0.60 -20.20 3.76
C ILE A 197 1.88 -20.58 4.52
N ARG A 198 3.04 -20.00 4.17
CA ARG A 198 4.28 -20.21 4.94
C ARG A 198 4.21 -19.67 6.37
N ASN A 199 3.53 -18.55 6.59
CA ASN A 199 3.28 -18.04 7.93
C ASN A 199 2.34 -18.97 8.73
N ILE A 200 1.26 -19.48 8.12
CA ILE A 200 0.36 -20.44 8.77
C ILE A 200 1.11 -21.73 9.13
N ARG A 201 1.97 -22.24 8.24
CA ARG A 201 2.88 -23.37 8.56
C ARG A 201 3.81 -23.05 9.74
N HIS A 202 4.32 -21.82 9.84
CA HIS A 202 5.13 -21.41 11.00
C HIS A 202 4.31 -21.37 12.29
N LEU A 203 3.05 -20.91 12.26
CA LEU A 203 2.16 -20.93 13.43
C LEU A 203 1.92 -22.38 13.90
N VAL A 204 1.55 -23.27 12.98
CA VAL A 204 1.25 -24.67 13.30
C VAL A 204 2.46 -25.43 13.85
N SER A 205 3.69 -25.10 13.44
CA SER A 205 4.90 -25.74 13.96
C SER A 205 5.36 -25.25 15.34
N ARG A 206 4.66 -24.29 15.97
CA ARG A 206 5.01 -23.76 17.31
C ARG A 206 4.49 -24.65 18.45
N THR A 207 5.09 -25.83 18.64
CA THR A 207 4.72 -26.75 19.75
C THR A 207 4.82 -26.12 21.15
N ASN A 208 5.77 -25.20 21.37
CA ASN A 208 5.93 -24.48 22.63
C ASN A 208 5.16 -23.14 22.63
N SER A 209 3.84 -23.19 22.51
CA SER A 209 2.95 -22.02 22.56
C SER A 209 1.61 -22.37 23.20
N LYS A 210 0.96 -21.41 23.87
CA LYS A 210 -0.41 -21.59 24.41
C LYS A 210 -1.49 -21.41 23.33
N THR A 211 -1.21 -20.59 22.32
CA THR A 211 -2.18 -20.23 21.27
C THR A 211 -1.99 -21.05 20.00
N TRP A 212 -0.73 -21.38 19.70
CA TRP A 212 -0.25 -21.93 18.42
C TRP A 212 0.25 -23.37 18.60
N GLY A 213 0.28 -24.15 17.52
CA GLY A 213 0.65 -25.57 17.56
C GLY A 213 -0.18 -26.39 16.57
N GLU A 214 -0.21 -27.70 16.75
CA GLU A 214 -1.03 -28.57 15.91
C GLU A 214 -2.52 -28.19 15.97
N GLY A 215 -3.20 -28.21 14.82
CA GLY A 215 -4.58 -27.73 14.70
C GLY A 215 -4.78 -26.21 14.72
N SER A 216 -3.77 -25.39 15.06
CA SER A 216 -3.96 -23.93 15.22
C SER A 216 -4.30 -23.17 13.93
N TRP A 217 -4.28 -23.83 12.78
CA TRP A 217 -4.79 -23.30 11.51
C TRP A 217 -6.30 -22.99 11.59
N GLN A 218 -7.06 -23.69 12.45
CA GLN A 218 -8.48 -23.41 12.68
C GLN A 218 -8.74 -22.03 13.31
N LYS A 219 -7.72 -21.43 13.94
CA LYS A 219 -7.79 -20.07 14.52
C LYS A 219 -7.41 -18.96 13.52
N VAL A 220 -7.12 -19.33 12.27
CA VAL A 220 -6.71 -18.41 11.20
C VAL A 220 -7.68 -18.50 10.03
N VAL A 221 -8.28 -17.38 9.66
CA VAL A 221 -9.18 -17.25 8.50
C VAL A 221 -8.55 -16.27 7.51
N VAL A 222 -8.42 -16.68 6.24
CA VAL A 222 -7.91 -15.84 5.15
C VAL A 222 -9.09 -15.37 4.29
N CYS A 223 -9.33 -14.06 4.25
CA CYS A 223 -10.36 -13.42 3.46
C CYS A 223 -9.75 -12.76 2.21
N ILE A 224 -10.00 -13.29 1.03
CA ILE A 224 -9.61 -12.67 -0.24
C ILE A 224 -10.80 -11.84 -0.72
N VAL A 225 -10.60 -10.55 -0.97
CA VAL A 225 -11.67 -9.66 -1.46
C VAL A 225 -11.29 -9.11 -2.84
N ALA A 226 -12.01 -9.56 -3.87
CA ALA A 226 -11.82 -9.15 -5.26
C ALA A 226 -12.79 -8.03 -5.67
N ASP A 227 -12.23 -6.94 -6.20
CA ASP A 227 -12.93 -5.70 -6.49
C ASP A 227 -13.54 -5.64 -7.90
N GLY A 228 -14.62 -6.40 -8.09
CA GLY A 228 -15.43 -6.43 -9.30
C GLY A 228 -15.16 -7.66 -10.15
N ARG A 229 -16.20 -8.47 -10.38
CA ARG A 229 -16.12 -9.76 -11.10
C ARG A 229 -15.55 -9.66 -12.52
N LYS A 230 -15.79 -8.54 -13.20
CA LYS A 230 -15.27 -8.26 -14.56
C LYS A 230 -13.84 -7.68 -14.59
N LYS A 231 -13.23 -7.40 -13.44
CA LYS A 231 -11.92 -6.75 -13.31
C LYS A 231 -10.82 -7.70 -12.83
N CYS A 232 -11.20 -8.71 -12.04
CA CYS A 232 -10.31 -9.80 -11.63
C CYS A 232 -9.76 -10.56 -12.85
N ASN A 233 -8.47 -10.90 -12.81
CA ASN A 233 -7.77 -11.63 -13.86
C ASN A 233 -8.25 -13.09 -13.99
N GLU A 234 -8.48 -13.55 -15.22
CA GLU A 234 -8.98 -14.91 -15.51
C GLU A 234 -8.10 -16.03 -14.94
N LYS A 235 -6.77 -15.85 -14.98
CA LYS A 235 -5.83 -16.83 -14.42
C LYS A 235 -5.87 -16.89 -12.89
N VAL A 236 -6.30 -15.83 -12.22
CA VAL A 236 -6.53 -15.86 -10.77
C VAL A 236 -7.76 -16.70 -10.44
N TYR A 237 -8.83 -16.66 -11.26
CA TYR A 237 -9.94 -17.60 -11.12
C TYR A 237 -9.49 -19.06 -11.31
N GLN A 238 -8.62 -19.33 -12.29
CA GLN A 238 -8.04 -20.66 -12.49
C GLN A 238 -7.19 -21.11 -11.28
N TYR A 239 -6.40 -20.21 -10.71
CA TYR A 239 -5.62 -20.46 -9.48
C TYR A 239 -6.54 -20.77 -8.28
N LEU A 240 -7.59 -19.97 -8.06
CA LEU A 240 -8.56 -20.18 -6.98
C LEU A 240 -9.36 -21.49 -7.17
N ALA A 241 -9.69 -21.85 -8.41
CA ALA A 241 -10.32 -23.14 -8.74
C ALA A 241 -9.37 -24.32 -8.48
N ALA A 242 -8.09 -24.18 -8.83
CA ALA A 242 -7.06 -25.18 -8.50
C ALA A 242 -6.82 -25.34 -6.99
N MET A 243 -7.14 -24.32 -6.18
CA MET A 243 -7.17 -24.42 -4.71
C MET A 243 -8.48 -25.00 -4.15
N GLY A 244 -9.53 -25.18 -4.97
CA GLY A 244 -10.87 -25.62 -4.54
C GLY A 244 -11.78 -24.51 -4.00
N VAL A 245 -11.31 -23.27 -3.98
CA VAL A 245 -11.99 -22.10 -3.36
C VAL A 245 -13.01 -21.45 -4.29
N TYR A 246 -12.91 -21.69 -5.61
CA TYR A 246 -13.79 -21.12 -6.62
C TYR A 246 -14.30 -22.21 -7.58
N GLN A 247 -15.56 -22.10 -8.00
CA GLN A 247 -16.13 -22.91 -9.07
C GLN A 247 -16.95 -22.03 -10.00
N GLU A 248 -16.70 -22.17 -11.31
CA GLU A 248 -17.41 -21.41 -12.33
C GLU A 248 -18.89 -21.81 -12.44
N GLY A 249 -19.75 -20.86 -12.83
CA GLY A 249 -21.19 -21.10 -13.04
C GLY A 249 -22.04 -21.20 -11.76
N VAL A 250 -21.43 -21.26 -10.58
CA VAL A 250 -22.14 -21.24 -9.29
C VAL A 250 -22.78 -19.86 -9.04
N ALA A 251 -22.05 -18.78 -9.33
CA ALA A 251 -22.51 -17.39 -9.23
C ALA A 251 -23.90 -17.16 -9.87
N LYS A 252 -24.71 -16.31 -9.23
CA LYS A 252 -26.04 -15.89 -9.68
C LYS A 252 -26.14 -14.36 -9.65
N ARG A 253 -26.62 -13.75 -10.73
CA ARG A 253 -26.75 -12.28 -10.83
C ARG A 253 -27.80 -11.71 -9.86
N GLU A 254 -28.82 -12.50 -9.54
CA GLU A 254 -30.02 -12.06 -8.84
C GLU A 254 -30.56 -13.20 -7.98
N VAL A 255 -31.16 -12.86 -6.84
CA VAL A 255 -31.90 -13.78 -5.95
C VAL A 255 -33.16 -13.07 -5.48
N ASN A 256 -34.33 -13.68 -5.70
CA ASN A 256 -35.64 -13.16 -5.27
C ASN A 256 -35.92 -11.69 -5.70
N GLY A 257 -35.54 -11.28 -6.92
CA GLY A 257 -35.72 -9.91 -7.39
C GLY A 257 -34.65 -8.91 -6.91
N LYS A 258 -33.76 -9.28 -5.98
CA LYS A 258 -32.63 -8.45 -5.54
C LYS A 258 -31.36 -8.80 -6.34
N GLU A 259 -30.66 -7.79 -6.87
CA GLU A 259 -29.34 -7.96 -7.49
C GLU A 259 -28.31 -8.40 -6.45
N VAL A 260 -27.38 -9.28 -6.85
CA VAL A 260 -26.31 -9.79 -5.99
C VAL A 260 -25.16 -8.78 -5.95
N THR A 261 -24.86 -8.25 -4.77
CA THR A 261 -23.78 -7.28 -4.51
C THR A 261 -22.41 -7.97 -4.41
N ALA A 262 -22.37 -9.17 -3.84
CA ALA A 262 -21.16 -9.99 -3.76
C ALA A 262 -21.45 -11.51 -3.72
N HIS A 263 -20.46 -12.28 -4.15
CA HIS A 263 -20.43 -13.74 -4.07
C HIS A 263 -19.41 -14.16 -3.01
N VAL A 264 -19.85 -14.86 -1.97
CA VAL A 264 -18.96 -15.37 -0.92
C VAL A 264 -18.78 -16.87 -1.08
N TYR A 265 -17.54 -17.31 -1.25
CA TYR A 265 -17.15 -18.72 -1.34
C TYR A 265 -16.31 -19.08 -0.10
N GLU A 266 -16.58 -20.21 0.55
CA GLU A 266 -15.85 -20.69 1.73
C GLU A 266 -15.38 -22.13 1.52
N TYR A 267 -14.07 -22.35 1.68
CA TYR A 267 -13.44 -23.65 1.51
C TYR A 267 -12.16 -23.77 2.34
N THR A 268 -11.90 -24.94 2.93
CA THR A 268 -10.64 -25.19 3.65
C THR A 268 -9.69 -25.96 2.74
N THR A 269 -8.81 -25.22 2.08
CA THR A 269 -7.89 -25.77 1.10
C THR A 269 -6.77 -26.57 1.76
N GLN A 270 -6.30 -27.60 1.05
CA GLN A 270 -5.09 -28.38 1.38
C GLN A 270 -4.05 -28.31 0.26
N VAL A 271 -4.28 -27.45 -0.73
CA VAL A 271 -3.41 -27.26 -1.88
C VAL A 271 -2.71 -25.91 -1.78
N THR A 272 -1.40 -25.92 -2.07
CA THR A 272 -0.56 -24.73 -2.15
C THR A 272 0.04 -24.67 -3.55
N ILE A 273 -0.02 -23.51 -4.19
CA ILE A 273 0.64 -23.25 -5.47
C ILE A 273 1.75 -22.24 -5.17
N ASP A 274 2.96 -22.51 -5.64
CA ASP A 274 4.10 -21.61 -5.44
C ASP A 274 4.23 -20.56 -6.57
N PRO A 275 5.09 -19.54 -6.44
CA PRO A 275 5.28 -18.52 -7.47
C PRO A 275 5.83 -19.05 -8.82
N SER A 276 6.31 -20.30 -8.87
CA SER A 276 6.67 -20.99 -10.13
C SER A 276 5.51 -21.78 -10.74
N MET A 277 4.28 -21.56 -10.24
CA MET A 277 3.05 -22.26 -10.62
C MET A 277 3.08 -23.77 -10.34
N LYS A 278 3.98 -24.23 -9.47
CA LYS A 278 4.05 -25.64 -9.07
C LYS A 278 3.04 -25.92 -7.97
N ILE A 279 2.13 -26.84 -8.25
CA ILE A 279 1.12 -27.31 -7.29
C ILE A 279 1.77 -28.30 -6.31
N SER A 280 1.57 -28.06 -5.02
CA SER A 280 1.91 -28.95 -3.91
C SER A 280 0.63 -29.33 -3.15
N THR A 281 0.43 -30.61 -2.89
CA THR A 281 -0.73 -31.10 -2.11
C THR A 281 -0.30 -31.45 -0.69
N SER A 282 -1.28 -31.59 0.20
CA SER A 282 -1.02 -32.04 1.57
C SER A 282 -0.38 -33.44 1.64
N LYS A 283 -0.54 -34.31 0.62
CA LYS A 283 0.21 -35.58 0.53
C LYS A 283 1.68 -35.41 0.15
N SER A 284 2.01 -34.43 -0.68
CA SER A 284 3.40 -34.17 -1.12
C SER A 284 4.15 -33.15 -0.27
N SER A 285 3.56 -32.63 0.82
CA SER A 285 4.14 -31.57 1.64
C SER A 285 3.56 -31.51 3.07
N ASP A 286 4.26 -30.78 3.95
CA ASP A 286 3.80 -30.53 5.33
C ASP A 286 3.07 -29.18 5.48
N TYR A 287 2.28 -28.79 4.48
CA TYR A 287 1.37 -27.66 4.64
C TYR A 287 0.13 -28.07 5.44
N ALA A 288 -0.23 -27.23 6.41
CA ALA A 288 -1.48 -27.36 7.15
C ALA A 288 -2.66 -26.89 6.27
N PRO A 289 -3.89 -27.35 6.53
CA PRO A 289 -5.08 -26.81 5.88
C PRO A 289 -5.22 -25.30 6.13
N VAL A 290 -5.83 -24.57 5.19
CA VAL A 290 -6.05 -23.13 5.31
C VAL A 290 -7.52 -22.82 5.04
N GLN A 291 -8.18 -22.21 6.02
CA GLN A 291 -9.56 -21.72 5.87
C GLN A 291 -9.54 -20.47 4.97
N ILE A 292 -10.13 -20.57 3.78
CA ILE A 292 -10.22 -19.46 2.85
C ILE A 292 -11.68 -19.07 2.64
N MET A 293 -11.92 -17.76 2.76
CA MET A 293 -13.13 -17.07 2.36
C MET A 293 -12.80 -16.17 1.17
N PHE A 294 -13.46 -16.37 0.04
CA PHE A 294 -13.29 -15.54 -1.15
C PHE A 294 -14.57 -14.73 -1.38
N CYS A 295 -14.48 -13.42 -1.18
CA CYS A 295 -15.53 -12.46 -1.47
C CYS A 295 -15.26 -11.80 -2.82
N LEU A 296 -16.09 -12.14 -3.81
CA LEU A 296 -16.03 -11.59 -5.15
C LEU A 296 -17.17 -10.58 -5.34
N LYS A 297 -16.86 -9.28 -5.33
CA LYS A 297 -17.86 -8.23 -5.53
C LYS A 297 -18.35 -8.25 -6.98
N GLU A 298 -19.64 -8.04 -7.22
CA GLU A 298 -20.17 -8.00 -8.59
C GLU A 298 -19.63 -6.76 -9.33
N HIS A 299 -19.69 -5.61 -8.66
CA HIS A 299 -19.25 -4.30 -9.17
C HIS A 299 -17.94 -3.84 -8.52
N ASN A 300 -17.15 -3.03 -9.25
CA ASN A 300 -15.97 -2.36 -8.70
C ASN A 300 -16.41 -1.19 -7.80
N ALA A 301 -15.96 -1.19 -6.56
CA ALA A 301 -16.27 -0.16 -5.56
C ALA A 301 -15.02 0.34 -4.79
N LYS A 302 -13.82 0.11 -5.32
CA LYS A 302 -12.50 0.47 -4.73
C LYS A 302 -12.14 -0.33 -3.46
N LYS A 303 -10.86 -0.22 -3.08
CA LYS A 303 -10.25 -0.87 -1.91
C LYS A 303 -10.98 -0.59 -0.60
N LEU A 304 -11.41 0.66 -0.35
CA LEU A 304 -12.08 1.03 0.90
C LEU A 304 -13.39 0.26 1.11
N ASN A 305 -14.17 0.04 0.05
CA ASN A 305 -15.35 -0.83 0.09
C ASN A 305 -14.98 -2.31 0.37
N SER A 306 -13.85 -2.79 -0.18
CA SER A 306 -13.35 -4.14 0.11
C SER A 306 -12.98 -4.30 1.59
N HIS A 307 -12.46 -3.25 2.23
CA HIS A 307 -12.30 -3.21 3.69
C HIS A 307 -13.64 -3.15 4.44
N ARG A 308 -14.70 -2.54 3.88
CA ARG A 308 -16.04 -2.53 4.50
C ARG A 308 -16.65 -3.93 4.57
N TRP A 309 -16.54 -4.72 3.50
CA TRP A 309 -16.88 -6.15 3.53
C TRP A 309 -16.12 -6.88 4.66
N PHE A 310 -14.81 -6.69 4.73
CA PHE A 310 -13.99 -7.36 5.73
C PHE A 310 -14.33 -6.97 7.18
N PHE A 311 -14.40 -5.67 7.50
CA PHE A 311 -14.57 -5.18 8.88
C PHE A 311 -16.02 -5.11 9.37
N ASN A 312 -16.97 -4.77 8.50
CA ASN A 312 -18.37 -4.52 8.86
C ASN A 312 -19.28 -5.70 8.51
N ALA A 313 -19.05 -6.40 7.39
CA ALA A 313 -19.85 -7.59 7.05
C ALA A 313 -19.37 -8.82 7.82
N PHE A 314 -18.08 -9.17 7.65
CA PHE A 314 -17.56 -10.44 8.17
C PHE A 314 -17.03 -10.35 9.60
N GLY A 315 -16.42 -9.21 9.96
CA GLY A 315 -15.90 -8.92 11.30
C GLY A 315 -16.90 -9.15 12.44
N PRO A 316 -18.15 -8.65 12.41
CA PRO A 316 -19.10 -8.79 13.51
C PRO A 316 -19.72 -10.17 13.68
N ILE A 317 -19.43 -11.10 12.76
CA ILE A 317 -19.83 -12.51 12.79
C ILE A 317 -18.66 -13.39 13.25
N ILE A 318 -17.45 -13.14 12.70
CA ILE A 318 -16.23 -13.89 13.07
C ILE A 318 -15.68 -13.45 14.44
N ASN A 319 -15.90 -12.19 14.82
CA ASN A 319 -15.38 -11.56 16.05
C ASN A 319 -13.88 -11.85 16.32
N PRO A 320 -12.96 -11.53 15.38
CA PRO A 320 -11.56 -11.92 15.48
C PRO A 320 -10.79 -11.11 16.53
N ARG A 321 -9.73 -11.69 17.11
CA ARG A 321 -8.84 -10.96 18.04
C ARG A 321 -7.98 -9.92 17.31
N VAL A 322 -7.34 -10.32 16.20
CA VAL A 322 -6.45 -9.49 15.38
C VAL A 322 -6.81 -9.61 13.90
N CYS A 323 -6.98 -8.47 13.24
CA CYS A 323 -7.12 -8.34 11.79
C CYS A 323 -5.74 -8.03 11.17
N VAL A 324 -5.40 -8.63 10.03
CA VAL A 324 -4.17 -8.36 9.27
C VAL A 324 -4.55 -7.93 7.86
N LEU A 325 -3.93 -6.88 7.34
CA LEU A 325 -4.20 -6.32 6.02
C LEU A 325 -3.01 -6.59 5.10
N LEU A 326 -3.30 -7.17 3.94
CA LEU A 326 -2.38 -7.44 2.84
C LEU A 326 -2.99 -6.98 1.51
N ASP A 327 -2.12 -6.49 0.63
CA ASP A 327 -2.45 -6.22 -0.77
C ASP A 327 -1.84 -7.31 -1.64
N VAL A 328 -2.52 -7.70 -2.73
CA VAL A 328 -1.91 -8.61 -3.72
C VAL A 328 -0.67 -7.95 -4.32
N GLY A 329 0.41 -8.74 -4.42
CA GLY A 329 1.76 -8.24 -4.73
C GLY A 329 2.59 -7.88 -3.50
N THR A 330 2.05 -8.03 -2.29
CA THR A 330 2.81 -7.90 -1.04
C THR A 330 3.08 -9.27 -0.42
N ARG A 331 4.35 -9.68 -0.44
CA ARG A 331 4.82 -10.98 0.07
C ARG A 331 5.29 -10.87 1.52
N PRO A 332 4.54 -11.36 2.53
CA PRO A 332 5.01 -11.37 3.91
C PRO A 332 6.17 -12.36 4.08
N GLY A 333 7.20 -11.94 4.83
CA GLY A 333 8.29 -12.80 5.28
C GLY A 333 7.78 -13.98 6.12
N PRO A 334 8.54 -15.10 6.21
CA PRO A 334 8.02 -16.41 6.61
C PRO A 334 7.51 -16.53 8.06
N THR A 335 7.86 -15.58 8.92
CA THR A 335 7.39 -15.50 10.33
C THR A 335 6.72 -14.15 10.63
N SER A 336 6.55 -13.28 9.64
CA SER A 336 6.20 -11.87 9.85
C SER A 336 4.79 -11.68 10.41
N ILE A 337 3.83 -12.52 10.04
CA ILE A 337 2.46 -12.47 10.57
C ILE A 337 2.44 -12.87 12.05
N TYR A 338 3.21 -13.91 12.43
CA TYR A 338 3.39 -14.27 13.84
C TYR A 338 4.02 -13.13 14.66
N GLN A 339 5.03 -12.45 14.11
CA GLN A 339 5.70 -11.35 14.80
C GLN A 339 4.77 -10.12 14.97
N LEU A 340 3.88 -9.84 14.01
CA LEU A 340 2.82 -8.84 14.19
C LEU A 340 1.84 -9.26 15.30
N TRP A 341 1.31 -10.49 15.24
CA TRP A 341 0.39 -11.01 16.25
C TRP A 341 0.98 -10.98 17.67
N LYS A 342 2.25 -11.39 17.83
CA LYS A 342 2.97 -11.47 19.11
C LYS A 342 2.90 -10.17 19.91
N VAL A 343 2.91 -9.00 19.25
CA VAL A 343 2.84 -7.70 19.93
C VAL A 343 1.47 -7.43 20.56
N PHE A 344 0.38 -7.93 19.97
CA PHE A 344 -0.97 -7.84 20.54
C PHE A 344 -1.21 -8.81 21.71
N ASP A 345 -0.43 -9.89 21.79
CA ASP A 345 -0.45 -10.83 22.91
C ASP A 345 0.42 -10.34 24.08
N LEU A 346 1.57 -9.71 23.78
CA LEU A 346 2.45 -9.13 24.79
C LEU A 346 1.90 -7.84 25.44
N ASN A 347 1.07 -7.07 24.73
CA ASN A 347 0.56 -5.78 25.23
C ASN A 347 -0.91 -5.55 24.82
N SER A 348 -1.79 -5.50 25.82
CA SER A 348 -3.23 -5.27 25.66
C SER A 348 -3.56 -3.92 25.03
N ASN A 349 -2.72 -2.90 25.21
CA ASN A 349 -2.97 -1.51 24.80
C ASN A 349 -2.45 -1.21 23.38
N VAL A 350 -1.90 -2.21 22.68
CA VAL A 350 -1.58 -2.06 21.25
C VAL A 350 -2.85 -2.22 20.45
N ALA A 351 -3.19 -1.18 19.67
CA ALA A 351 -4.34 -1.14 18.78
C ALA A 351 -3.98 -1.48 17.34
N GLY A 352 -2.76 -1.15 16.90
CA GLY A 352 -2.28 -1.42 15.56
C GLY A 352 -0.76 -1.59 15.51
N ALA A 353 -0.29 -2.39 14.57
CA ALA A 353 1.12 -2.65 14.35
C ALA A 353 1.45 -2.78 12.86
N CYS A 354 2.67 -2.39 12.46
CA CYS A 354 3.17 -2.63 11.11
C CYS A 354 4.58 -3.20 11.14
N GLY A 355 4.94 -3.93 10.08
CA GLY A 355 6.29 -4.42 9.85
C GLY A 355 7.05 -3.55 8.84
N GLU A 356 8.27 -3.95 8.54
CA GLU A 356 9.10 -3.32 7.52
C GLU A 356 8.62 -3.68 6.10
N ILE A 357 8.19 -2.67 5.32
CA ILE A 357 7.99 -2.86 3.88
C ILE A 357 9.32 -2.65 3.14
N LYS A 358 9.64 -3.58 2.24
CA LYS A 358 10.89 -3.64 1.45
C LYS A 358 10.55 -3.69 -0.04
N PRO A 359 11.19 -2.87 -0.90
CA PRO A 359 11.06 -3.05 -2.34
C PRO A 359 11.65 -4.39 -2.80
N VAL A 360 10.98 -5.08 -3.73
CA VAL A 360 11.48 -6.30 -4.36
C VAL A 360 12.79 -5.99 -5.12
N LYS A 361 13.90 -6.57 -4.65
CA LYS A 361 15.24 -6.32 -5.21
C LYS A 361 15.56 -7.20 -6.43
N GLY A 362 14.78 -8.25 -6.66
CA GLY A 362 15.06 -9.27 -7.67
C GLY A 362 16.26 -10.15 -7.33
N ALA A 363 16.41 -11.26 -8.07
CA ALA A 363 17.52 -12.19 -7.89
C ALA A 363 18.87 -11.50 -8.09
N GLY A 364 19.77 -11.58 -7.10
CA GLY A 364 21.06 -10.88 -7.13
C GLY A 364 20.95 -9.35 -7.04
N ALA A 365 19.85 -8.82 -6.50
CA ALA A 365 19.57 -7.38 -6.37
C ALA A 365 19.51 -6.59 -7.70
N LYS A 366 19.26 -7.27 -8.83
CA LYS A 366 19.21 -6.68 -10.18
C LYS A 366 18.27 -5.48 -10.32
N ASN A 367 17.16 -5.43 -9.59
CA ASN A 367 16.21 -4.31 -9.69
C ASN A 367 16.81 -2.99 -9.19
N LEU A 368 17.84 -3.03 -8.33
CA LEU A 368 18.56 -1.84 -7.85
C LEU A 368 19.46 -1.20 -8.92
N LEU A 369 19.61 -1.83 -10.09
CA LEU A 369 20.24 -1.18 -11.26
C LEU A 369 19.36 -0.06 -11.83
N ASN A 370 18.04 -0.11 -11.61
CA ASN A 370 17.15 1.01 -11.91
C ASN A 370 17.29 2.07 -10.79
N PRO A 371 17.71 3.31 -11.09
CA PRO A 371 17.93 4.34 -10.08
C PRO A 371 16.65 4.76 -9.34
N LEU A 372 15.47 4.61 -9.97
CA LEU A 372 14.19 4.89 -9.31
C LEU A 372 13.88 3.86 -8.22
N VAL A 373 14.13 2.57 -8.51
CA VAL A 373 13.95 1.47 -7.53
C VAL A 373 14.99 1.58 -6.42
N ALA A 374 16.25 1.90 -6.76
CA ALA A 374 17.30 2.12 -5.78
C ALA A 374 16.98 3.28 -4.82
N ALA A 375 16.61 4.45 -5.34
CA ALA A 375 16.26 5.61 -4.52
C ALA A 375 15.10 5.32 -3.55
N GLN A 376 14.07 4.60 -4.02
CA GLN A 376 12.95 4.17 -3.18
C GLN A 376 13.36 3.13 -2.14
N ASN A 377 14.24 2.18 -2.47
CA ASN A 377 14.81 1.24 -1.49
C ASN A 377 15.60 1.96 -0.38
N PHE A 378 16.29 3.05 -0.69
CA PHE A 378 16.93 3.88 0.33
C PHE A 378 15.91 4.61 1.21
N GLU A 379 14.94 5.28 0.59
CA GLU A 379 13.87 6.04 1.28
C GLU A 379 13.08 5.17 2.27
N TYR A 380 12.59 4.02 1.81
CA TYR A 380 11.86 3.06 2.66
C TYR A 380 12.73 2.61 3.83
N LYS A 381 14.01 2.30 3.58
CA LYS A 381 14.91 1.80 4.62
C LYS A 381 15.24 2.88 5.66
N MET A 382 15.42 4.13 5.25
CA MET A 382 15.56 5.28 6.16
C MET A 382 14.32 5.49 7.02
N ASN A 383 13.13 5.52 6.42
CA ASN A 383 11.86 5.66 7.16
C ASN A 383 11.68 4.53 8.20
N ASN A 384 12.12 3.31 7.90
CA ASN A 384 12.05 2.17 8.81
C ASN A 384 13.17 2.13 9.87
N ILE A 385 14.25 2.90 9.70
CA ILE A 385 15.36 3.03 10.65
C ILE A 385 15.19 4.25 11.55
N LEU A 386 14.61 5.35 11.05
CA LEU A 386 14.54 6.64 11.75
C LEU A 386 13.11 6.96 12.19
N ASP A 387 12.21 7.15 11.24
CA ASP A 387 10.86 7.67 11.48
C ASP A 387 9.96 6.66 12.21
N LYS A 388 9.77 5.44 11.68
CA LYS A 388 8.91 4.41 12.30
C LYS A 388 9.36 4.02 13.72
N PRO A 389 10.66 3.89 14.01
CA PRO A 389 11.15 3.68 15.37
C PRO A 389 10.84 4.85 16.33
N LEU A 390 11.11 6.11 15.95
CA LEU A 390 10.73 7.30 16.74
C LEU A 390 9.23 7.28 17.06
N GLU A 391 8.40 7.15 16.02
CA GLU A 391 6.95 7.11 16.13
C GLU A 391 6.46 5.97 17.06
N SER A 392 7.09 4.80 16.98
CA SER A 392 6.77 3.63 17.80
C SER A 392 7.22 3.73 19.26
N VAL A 393 8.20 4.59 19.59
CA VAL A 393 8.56 4.93 20.98
C VAL A 393 7.49 5.83 21.58
N ILE A 394 7.13 6.88 20.85
CA ILE A 394 6.06 7.81 21.23
C ILE A 394 4.71 7.09 21.35
N GLY A 395 4.46 6.09 20.49
CA GLY A 395 3.25 5.27 20.48
C GLY A 395 2.17 5.75 19.50
N TYR A 396 2.49 6.74 18.66
CA TYR A 396 1.65 7.22 17.56
C TYR A 396 2.44 7.17 16.26
N ILE A 397 2.10 6.19 15.43
CA ILE A 397 2.65 6.00 14.10
C ILE A 397 1.69 6.66 13.11
N GLN A 398 2.15 7.67 12.37
CA GLN A 398 1.27 8.48 11.51
C GLN A 398 0.67 7.69 10.33
N VAL A 399 1.25 6.55 10.00
CA VAL A 399 0.73 5.61 9.01
C VAL A 399 1.20 4.19 9.32
N LEU A 400 0.24 3.28 9.49
CA LEU A 400 0.42 1.84 9.38
C LEU A 400 0.00 1.48 7.95
N PRO A 401 0.91 1.02 7.07
CA PRO A 401 0.56 0.83 5.66
C PRO A 401 -0.52 -0.24 5.47
N GLY A 402 -1.59 0.07 4.73
CA GLY A 402 -2.66 -0.88 4.42
C GLY A 402 -2.24 -2.12 3.61
N ALA A 403 -1.02 -2.14 3.07
CA ALA A 403 -0.44 -3.30 2.38
C ALA A 403 0.26 -4.31 3.30
N PHE A 404 0.71 -3.89 4.50
CA PHE A 404 1.24 -4.81 5.51
C PHE A 404 1.12 -4.24 6.93
N SER A 405 -0.05 -4.38 7.52
CA SER A 405 -0.36 -3.95 8.88
C SER A 405 -1.30 -4.91 9.59
N ALA A 406 -1.41 -4.80 10.90
CA ALA A 406 -2.33 -5.54 11.73
C ALA A 406 -2.99 -4.61 12.76
N TYR A 407 -4.21 -4.96 13.17
CA TYR A 407 -5.04 -4.18 14.08
C TYR A 407 -5.80 -5.08 15.05
N ARG A 408 -5.98 -4.64 16.29
CA ARG A 408 -6.86 -5.29 17.26
C ARG A 408 -8.31 -4.94 16.92
N TYR A 409 -9.15 -5.93 16.63
CA TYR A 409 -10.51 -5.67 16.15
C TYR A 409 -11.33 -4.80 17.12
N LYS A 410 -11.31 -5.11 18.43
CA LYS A 410 -11.96 -4.29 19.47
C LYS A 410 -11.49 -2.81 19.50
N ALA A 411 -10.26 -2.51 19.10
CA ALA A 411 -9.78 -1.13 19.06
C ALA A 411 -10.43 -0.34 17.92
N LEU A 412 -10.67 -1.00 16.77
CA LEU A 412 -11.24 -0.43 15.54
C LEU A 412 -12.73 -0.04 15.66
N LEU A 413 -13.52 -0.81 16.41
CA LEU A 413 -14.96 -0.57 16.61
C LEU A 413 -15.24 0.77 17.32
N ALA A 414 -16.42 1.35 17.11
CA ALA A 414 -16.90 2.50 17.89
C ALA A 414 -17.02 2.16 19.40
N SER A 415 -17.03 3.17 20.28
CA SER A 415 -17.42 2.94 21.68
C SER A 415 -18.95 2.91 21.78
N PRO A 416 -19.55 2.09 22.66
CA PRO A 416 -21.01 2.15 22.92
C PRO A 416 -21.50 3.56 23.29
N ASP A 417 -20.65 4.36 23.93
CA ASP A 417 -20.94 5.74 24.35
C ASP A 417 -20.98 6.74 23.18
N THR A 418 -20.38 6.38 22.04
CA THR A 418 -20.20 7.25 20.86
C THR A 418 -20.35 6.45 19.56
N PRO A 419 -21.52 5.85 19.27
CA PRO A 419 -21.67 4.94 18.13
C PRO A 419 -21.43 5.61 16.76
N GLY A 420 -21.65 6.92 16.66
CA GLY A 420 -21.35 7.73 15.46
C GLY A 420 -19.89 8.20 15.34
N GLU A 421 -19.01 7.85 16.29
CA GLU A 421 -17.60 8.23 16.29
C GLU A 421 -16.67 7.04 16.55
N GLY A 422 -15.52 7.03 15.87
CA GLY A 422 -14.47 6.06 16.14
C GLY A 422 -13.68 5.67 14.89
N PRO A 423 -12.70 4.76 15.04
CA PRO A 423 -11.70 4.50 14.01
C PRO A 423 -12.30 4.03 12.68
N LEU A 424 -13.15 2.99 12.67
CA LEU A 424 -13.78 2.53 11.42
C LEU A 424 -14.82 3.50 10.87
N VAL A 425 -15.57 4.19 11.75
CA VAL A 425 -16.56 5.19 11.32
C VAL A 425 -15.87 6.34 10.58
N SER A 426 -14.76 6.84 11.13
CA SER A 426 -13.92 7.85 10.47
C SER A 426 -13.22 7.29 9.23
N TYR A 427 -12.77 6.03 9.21
CA TYR A 427 -12.13 5.39 8.05
C TYR A 427 -13.05 5.29 6.83
N PHE A 428 -14.31 4.86 7.01
CA PHE A 428 -15.24 4.63 5.90
C PHE A 428 -15.96 5.88 5.39
N LYS A 429 -15.84 7.04 6.06
CA LYS A 429 -16.37 8.33 5.55
C LYS A 429 -15.85 8.68 4.15
N GLY A 430 -14.63 8.26 3.80
CA GLY A 430 -14.06 8.46 2.48
C GLY A 430 -14.73 7.68 1.33
N GLU A 431 -15.61 6.71 1.62
CA GLU A 431 -16.24 5.88 0.60
C GLU A 431 -17.48 6.54 -0.02
N LYS A 432 -18.22 7.31 0.78
CA LYS A 432 -19.38 8.11 0.36
C LYS A 432 -19.08 9.59 0.59
N PRO A 433 -18.26 10.23 -0.27
CA PRO A 433 -18.14 11.69 -0.26
C PRO A 433 -19.54 12.28 -0.44
N SER A 434 -20.01 13.07 0.53
CA SER A 434 -21.27 13.80 0.40
C SER A 434 -21.18 14.82 -0.74
N ALA A 435 -22.32 15.28 -1.25
CA ALA A 435 -22.34 16.41 -2.19
C ALA A 435 -21.62 17.65 -1.59
N ASP A 436 -21.72 17.83 -0.27
CA ASP A 436 -21.06 18.90 0.49
C ASP A 436 -19.59 18.62 0.84
N SER A 437 -19.02 17.47 0.45
CA SER A 437 -17.65 17.09 0.83
C SER A 437 -16.61 17.95 0.10
N GLY A 438 -16.05 18.89 0.85
CA GLY A 438 -15.04 19.82 0.35
C GLY A 438 -13.78 19.10 -0.14
N ILE A 439 -13.06 19.74 -1.05
CA ILE A 439 -11.76 19.26 -1.58
C ILE A 439 -10.73 18.92 -0.50
N PHE A 440 -10.83 19.53 0.69
CA PHE A 440 -10.01 19.18 1.85
C PHE A 440 -10.24 17.72 2.27
N ASP A 441 -11.50 17.32 2.49
CA ASP A 441 -11.86 15.96 2.89
C ASP A 441 -11.55 14.96 1.78
N ALA A 442 -11.88 15.31 0.52
CA ALA A 442 -11.59 14.46 -0.63
C ALA A 442 -10.08 14.16 -0.80
N ASN A 443 -9.20 15.13 -0.51
CA ASN A 443 -7.75 14.88 -0.47
C ASN A 443 -7.31 14.15 0.82
N MET A 444 -7.95 14.43 1.96
CA MET A 444 -7.65 13.77 3.24
C MET A 444 -7.86 12.25 3.14
N TYR A 445 -8.95 11.80 2.51
CA TYR A 445 -9.26 10.39 2.29
C TYR A 445 -8.44 9.71 1.16
N LEU A 446 -7.44 10.39 0.57
CA LEU A 446 -6.38 9.72 -0.23
C LEU A 446 -5.31 9.01 0.64
N ALA A 447 -5.36 9.24 1.96
CA ALA A 447 -4.51 8.62 2.96
C ALA A 447 -5.32 8.21 4.20
N GLU A 448 -6.42 7.49 3.96
CA GLU A 448 -7.36 6.94 4.94
C GLU A 448 -6.68 6.18 6.09
N ASP A 449 -5.60 5.45 5.79
CA ASP A 449 -4.78 4.73 6.79
C ASP A 449 -4.19 5.67 7.86
N ARG A 450 -3.89 6.93 7.50
CA ARG A 450 -3.38 7.95 8.43
C ARG A 450 -4.47 8.44 9.39
N ILE A 451 -5.68 8.61 8.87
CA ILE A 451 -6.87 9.00 9.65
C ILE A 451 -7.16 7.91 10.67
N LEU A 452 -7.15 6.64 10.24
CA LEU A 452 -7.34 5.49 11.12
C LEU A 452 -6.30 5.46 12.25
N CYS A 453 -5.02 5.72 11.94
CA CYS A 453 -3.96 5.77 12.95
C CYS A 453 -4.17 6.89 13.97
N PHE A 454 -4.60 8.08 13.54
CA PHE A 454 -4.91 9.20 14.44
C PHE A 454 -6.12 8.89 15.33
N GLU A 455 -7.23 8.45 14.74
CA GLU A 455 -8.48 8.16 15.47
C GLU A 455 -8.34 6.96 16.43
N LEU A 456 -7.44 6.01 16.16
CA LEU A 456 -7.09 4.96 17.12
C LEU A 456 -6.42 5.52 18.38
N VAL A 457 -5.39 6.36 18.24
CA VAL A 457 -4.65 6.92 19.38
C VAL A 457 -5.46 7.99 20.11
N ALA A 458 -6.28 8.76 19.38
CA ALA A 458 -7.16 9.80 19.91
C ALA A 458 -8.52 9.29 20.42
N LYS A 459 -8.75 7.96 20.42
CA LYS A 459 -10.02 7.36 20.86
C LYS A 459 -10.32 7.73 22.31
N ARG A 460 -11.45 8.40 22.53
CA ARG A 460 -11.94 8.86 23.83
C ARG A 460 -12.08 7.70 24.82
N ASN A 461 -11.66 7.89 26.08
CA ASN A 461 -11.70 6.89 27.15
C ASN A 461 -10.91 5.58 26.85
N TYR A 462 -9.87 5.64 26.01
CA TYR A 462 -8.93 4.53 25.80
C TYR A 462 -7.48 5.02 25.73
N ALA A 463 -6.52 4.13 26.01
CA ALA A 463 -5.08 4.40 25.96
C ALA A 463 -4.39 3.59 24.84
N TRP A 464 -4.98 3.58 23.64
CA TRP A 464 -4.51 2.81 22.48
C TRP A 464 -3.21 3.36 21.89
N THR A 465 -2.24 2.47 21.64
CA THR A 465 -0.93 2.79 21.05
C THR A 465 -0.67 2.00 19.77
N LEU A 466 0.19 2.54 18.90
CA LEU A 466 0.63 1.93 17.65
C LEU A 466 2.11 1.54 17.73
N ARG A 467 2.49 0.40 17.15
CA ARG A 467 3.86 -0.16 17.26
C ARG A 467 4.48 -0.57 15.92
N TYR A 468 5.77 -0.29 15.75
CA TYR A 468 6.57 -0.76 14.62
C TYR A 468 7.33 -2.02 15.04
N VAL A 469 7.23 -3.07 14.23
CA VAL A 469 7.75 -4.40 14.54
C VAL A 469 8.88 -4.75 13.56
N LYS A 470 10.12 -4.36 13.88
CA LYS A 470 11.30 -4.63 13.01
C LYS A 470 11.47 -6.12 12.65
N ALA A 471 11.03 -7.04 13.50
CA ALA A 471 11.09 -8.49 13.25
C ALA A 471 10.09 -8.97 12.18
N ALA A 472 9.03 -8.20 11.90
CA ALA A 472 8.08 -8.45 10.82
C ALA A 472 8.50 -7.65 9.57
N TRP A 473 8.48 -8.28 8.41
CA TRP A 473 8.70 -7.60 7.13
C TRP A 473 7.88 -8.20 6.00
N ALA A 474 7.64 -7.41 4.95
CA ALA A 474 7.06 -7.85 3.69
C ALA A 474 7.80 -7.22 2.50
N GLU A 475 7.86 -7.93 1.39
CA GLU A 475 8.38 -7.42 0.11
C GLU A 475 7.22 -6.98 -0.79
N THR A 476 7.39 -5.87 -1.52
CA THR A 476 6.39 -5.34 -2.47
C THR A 476 7.07 -4.70 -3.68
N ASP A 477 6.38 -4.65 -4.80
CA ASP A 477 6.84 -3.88 -5.96
C ASP A 477 6.77 -2.37 -5.72
N VAL A 478 7.66 -1.63 -6.37
CA VAL A 478 7.68 -0.16 -6.40
C VAL A 478 7.72 0.33 -7.85
N PRO A 479 7.21 1.54 -8.15
CA PRO A 479 7.27 2.11 -9.50
C PRO A 479 8.69 2.12 -10.06
N ASP A 480 8.87 1.50 -11.22
CA ASP A 480 10.15 1.41 -11.95
C ASP A 480 10.21 2.40 -13.14
N THR A 481 9.09 3.07 -13.44
CA THR A 481 8.98 4.12 -14.46
C THR A 481 8.62 5.50 -13.88
N VAL A 482 9.09 6.57 -14.54
CA VAL A 482 8.83 7.97 -14.13
C VAL A 482 7.34 8.32 -14.08
N PRO A 483 6.48 7.98 -15.07
CA PRO A 483 5.06 8.33 -15.01
C PRO A 483 4.29 7.65 -13.87
N GLU A 484 4.62 6.39 -13.57
CA GLU A 484 4.01 5.64 -12.46
C GLU A 484 4.47 6.22 -11.11
N LEU A 485 5.76 6.53 -10.97
CA LEU A 485 6.30 7.17 -9.76
C LEU A 485 5.62 8.52 -9.49
N ILE A 486 5.50 9.38 -10.51
CA ILE A 486 4.81 10.68 -10.36
C ILE A 486 3.34 10.49 -9.94
N SER A 487 2.64 9.56 -10.58
CA SER A 487 1.21 9.29 -10.30
C SER A 487 0.99 8.73 -8.89
N GLN A 488 1.81 7.79 -8.44
CA GLN A 488 1.79 7.28 -7.06
C GLN A 488 2.06 8.40 -6.05
N ARG A 489 3.06 9.24 -6.33
CA ARG A 489 3.51 10.27 -5.39
C ARG A 489 2.56 11.46 -5.29
N ARG A 490 1.79 11.79 -6.34
CA ARG A 490 0.64 12.72 -6.24
C ARG A 490 -0.27 12.32 -5.08
N ARG A 491 -0.74 11.07 -5.08
CA ARG A 491 -1.66 10.54 -4.05
C ARG A 491 -1.03 10.62 -2.65
N TRP A 492 0.21 10.17 -2.50
CA TRP A 492 0.87 10.12 -1.19
C TRP A 492 1.20 11.50 -0.62
N LEU A 493 1.67 12.43 -1.45
CA LEU A 493 2.02 13.78 -1.01
C LEU A 493 0.78 14.58 -0.62
N ASN A 494 -0.26 14.57 -1.47
CA ASN A 494 -1.51 15.27 -1.18
C ASN A 494 -2.18 14.66 0.07
N GLY A 495 -2.43 13.35 0.09
CA GLY A 495 -3.06 12.69 1.24
C GLY A 495 -2.28 12.88 2.56
N THR A 496 -0.94 12.84 2.50
CA THR A 496 -0.12 13.13 3.69
C THR A 496 -0.27 14.58 4.15
N PHE A 497 -0.24 15.55 3.24
CA PHE A 497 -0.36 16.97 3.59
C PHE A 497 -1.71 17.29 4.25
N PHE A 498 -2.82 16.84 3.65
CA PHE A 498 -4.16 17.13 4.18
C PHE A 498 -4.45 16.40 5.51
N VAL A 499 -4.03 15.13 5.67
CA VAL A 499 -4.19 14.44 6.98
C VAL A 499 -3.26 15.02 8.06
N ALA A 500 -2.07 15.50 7.70
CA ALA A 500 -1.16 16.14 8.65
C ALA A 500 -1.77 17.46 9.19
N LEU A 501 -2.39 18.27 8.32
CA LEU A 501 -3.18 19.43 8.73
C LEU A 501 -4.37 19.03 9.62
N PHE A 502 -5.15 18.02 9.22
CA PHE A 502 -6.28 17.50 10.01
C PHE A 502 -5.85 17.10 11.42
N SER A 503 -4.77 16.33 11.55
CA SER A 503 -4.25 15.85 12.85
C SER A 503 -3.74 17.00 13.72
N VAL A 504 -3.14 18.03 13.10
CA VAL A 504 -2.71 19.26 13.80
C VAL A 504 -3.90 20.09 14.29
N PHE A 505 -4.97 20.23 13.51
CA PHE A 505 -6.17 20.94 13.97
C PHE A 505 -6.95 20.16 15.05
N HIS A 506 -7.00 18.83 14.95
CA HIS A 506 -7.74 17.96 15.88
C HIS A 506 -6.91 17.45 17.06
N PHE A 507 -5.67 17.90 17.24
CA PHE A 507 -4.75 17.44 18.30
C PHE A 507 -5.37 17.44 19.70
N ARG A 508 -6.35 18.32 19.96
CA ARG A 508 -7.11 18.39 21.21
C ARG A 508 -7.83 17.08 21.57
N LYS A 509 -8.25 16.26 20.59
CA LYS A 509 -8.87 14.94 20.83
C LYS A 509 -7.97 14.03 21.70
N ILE A 510 -6.65 14.11 21.53
CA ILE A 510 -5.68 13.31 22.31
C ILE A 510 -5.80 13.57 23.82
N TYR A 511 -6.24 14.75 24.26
CA TYR A 511 -6.42 15.01 25.70
C TYR A 511 -7.67 14.32 26.28
N GLN A 512 -8.64 13.93 25.45
CA GLN A 512 -9.86 13.19 25.80
C GLN A 512 -9.67 11.66 25.87
N SER A 513 -8.46 11.17 25.52
CA SER A 513 -8.05 9.78 25.70
C SER A 513 -7.64 9.48 27.15
N ASP A 514 -7.50 8.20 27.50
CA ASP A 514 -7.00 7.77 28.83
C ASP A 514 -5.47 7.59 28.86
N HIS A 515 -4.76 8.16 27.90
CA HIS A 515 -3.30 8.15 27.88
C HIS A 515 -2.72 8.88 29.11
N ALA A 516 -1.71 8.27 29.74
CA ALA A 516 -0.98 8.87 30.86
C ALA A 516 -0.37 10.23 30.49
N GLY A 517 -0.23 11.14 31.47
CA GLY A 517 0.23 12.53 31.23
C GLY A 517 1.56 12.63 30.46
N TRP A 518 2.54 11.78 30.77
CA TRP A 518 3.81 11.71 30.06
C TRP A 518 3.66 11.26 28.59
N ARG A 519 2.70 10.38 28.31
CA ARG A 519 2.39 9.91 26.95
C ARG A 519 1.71 11.02 26.14
N LYS A 520 0.74 11.73 26.75
CA LYS A 520 0.11 12.94 26.17
C LYS A 520 1.16 14.03 25.86
N PHE A 521 2.17 14.21 26.73
CA PHE A 521 3.30 15.11 26.46
C PHE A 521 4.13 14.67 25.23
N LEU A 522 4.46 13.37 25.10
CA LEU A 522 5.19 12.87 23.92
C LEU A 522 4.38 13.02 22.62
N PHE A 523 3.06 12.81 22.64
CA PHE A 523 2.21 13.11 21.49
C PHE A 523 2.23 14.61 21.15
N HIS A 524 2.18 15.49 22.15
CA HIS A 524 2.27 16.93 21.92
C HIS A 524 3.61 17.33 21.28
N LEU A 525 4.72 16.74 21.74
CA LEU A 525 6.04 16.93 21.13
C LEU A 525 6.08 16.43 19.66
N GLN A 526 5.40 15.32 19.36
CA GLN A 526 5.26 14.83 17.98
C GLN A 526 4.42 15.76 17.10
N PHE A 527 3.35 16.37 17.62
CA PHE A 527 2.59 17.37 16.88
C PHE A 527 3.43 18.62 16.59
N VAL A 528 4.25 19.10 17.54
CA VAL A 528 5.19 20.21 17.31
C VAL A 528 6.21 19.84 16.22
N TYR A 529 6.81 18.64 16.30
CA TYR A 529 7.69 18.13 15.24
C TYR A 529 6.99 18.10 13.87
N ASN A 530 5.75 17.61 13.80
CA ASN A 530 4.98 17.56 12.55
C ASN A 530 4.67 18.97 12.00
N VAL A 531 4.33 19.95 12.84
CA VAL A 531 4.13 21.34 12.41
C VAL A 531 5.41 21.92 11.80
N LEU A 532 6.57 21.68 12.42
CA LEU A 532 7.87 22.08 11.88
C LEU A 532 8.16 21.36 10.54
N SER A 533 7.90 20.05 10.45
CA SER A 533 8.07 19.29 9.21
C SER A 533 7.17 19.78 8.07
N ILE A 534 5.90 20.12 8.35
CA ILE A 534 4.98 20.71 7.37
C ILE A 534 5.52 22.07 6.89
N PHE A 535 5.99 22.92 7.80
CA PHE A 535 6.58 24.22 7.46
C PHE A 535 7.80 24.08 6.53
N PHE A 536 8.73 23.17 6.85
CA PHE A 536 9.89 22.90 5.98
C PHE A 536 9.50 22.29 4.63
N SER A 537 8.46 21.43 4.60
CA SER A 537 7.93 20.86 3.36
C SER A 537 7.24 21.91 2.49
N TRP A 538 6.55 22.89 3.08
CA TRP A 538 5.89 23.98 2.34
C TRP A 538 6.90 24.85 1.59
N PHE A 539 8.03 25.17 2.24
CA PHE A 539 9.11 25.97 1.65
C PHE A 539 10.20 25.13 0.96
N ALA A 540 9.97 23.84 0.69
CA ALA A 540 10.99 22.93 0.18
C ALA A 540 11.61 23.40 -1.15
N ILE A 541 10.80 23.94 -2.08
CA ILE A 541 11.27 24.44 -3.39
C ILE A 541 12.16 25.66 -3.21
N ALA A 542 11.75 26.63 -2.38
CA ALA A 542 12.58 27.77 -2.04
C ALA A 542 13.89 27.34 -1.36
N ASN A 543 13.82 26.41 -0.40
CA ASN A 543 14.99 25.91 0.34
C ASN A 543 16.03 25.26 -0.57
N ILE A 544 15.62 24.37 -1.48
CA ILE A 544 16.57 23.70 -2.37
C ILE A 544 17.11 24.62 -3.47
N TYR A 545 16.29 25.55 -3.99
CA TYR A 545 16.78 26.58 -4.91
C TYR A 545 17.75 27.57 -4.24
N LEU A 546 17.47 28.01 -3.01
CA LEU A 546 18.36 28.89 -2.26
C LEU A 546 19.67 28.18 -1.89
N THR A 547 19.62 26.90 -1.53
CA THR A 547 20.82 26.08 -1.30
C THR A 547 21.68 26.00 -2.57
N PHE A 548 21.07 25.71 -3.72
CA PHE A 548 21.73 25.79 -5.03
C PHE A 548 22.34 27.18 -5.27
N TYR A 549 21.53 28.23 -5.16
CA TYR A 549 21.93 29.60 -5.51
C TYR A 549 23.10 30.06 -4.64
N ILE A 550 23.02 29.90 -3.31
CA ILE A 550 24.05 30.37 -2.39
C ILE A 550 25.35 29.59 -2.59
N LEU A 551 25.30 28.25 -2.71
CA LEU A 551 26.50 27.43 -2.93
C LEU A 551 27.15 27.70 -4.29
N ALA A 552 26.36 27.79 -5.36
CA ALA A 552 26.86 28.00 -6.72
C ALA A 552 27.40 29.43 -6.91
N ASN A 553 26.73 30.44 -6.34
CA ASN A 553 27.22 31.82 -6.33
C ASN A 553 28.52 31.92 -5.53
N SER A 554 28.64 31.28 -4.36
CA SER A 554 29.86 31.32 -3.53
C SER A 554 31.14 30.83 -4.24
N LEU A 555 31.03 30.04 -5.31
CA LEU A 555 32.14 29.62 -6.17
C LEU A 555 32.59 30.68 -7.19
N THR A 556 31.81 31.74 -7.42
CA THR A 556 32.14 32.82 -8.36
C THR A 556 32.98 33.93 -7.72
N ILE A 557 33.02 33.96 -6.38
CA ILE A 557 33.88 34.82 -5.56
C ILE A 557 35.36 34.63 -5.95
N PRO A 558 36.12 35.72 -6.20
CA PRO A 558 37.55 35.66 -6.43
C PRO A 558 38.34 34.90 -5.35
N GLY A 559 39.05 33.86 -5.76
CA GLY A 559 39.82 32.98 -4.86
C GLY A 559 39.07 31.70 -4.44
N ASN A 560 37.75 31.65 -4.58
CA ASN A 560 36.95 30.46 -4.28
C ASN A 560 36.74 29.53 -5.49
N SER A 561 37.00 30.00 -6.71
CA SER A 561 36.77 29.24 -7.95
C SER A 561 37.62 27.96 -8.04
N PRO A 562 37.01 26.78 -8.27
CA PRO A 562 37.75 25.53 -8.54
C PRO A 562 38.36 25.48 -9.95
N PHE A 563 38.02 26.42 -10.83
CA PHE A 563 38.37 26.40 -12.26
C PHE A 563 39.45 27.43 -12.62
N GLY A 564 40.20 27.96 -11.65
CA GLY A 564 41.12 29.06 -11.86
C GLY A 564 40.35 30.38 -11.99
N GLU A 565 40.58 31.14 -13.06
CA GLU A 565 39.93 32.43 -13.28
C GLU A 565 38.39 32.36 -13.12
N ASN A 566 37.85 33.31 -12.35
CA ASN A 566 36.46 33.28 -11.87
C ASN A 566 35.42 33.31 -13.01
N SER A 567 35.84 33.69 -14.22
CA SER A 567 35.06 33.69 -15.46
C SER A 567 34.31 32.38 -15.70
N VAL A 568 34.97 31.22 -15.50
CA VAL A 568 34.35 29.91 -15.77
C VAL A 568 33.27 29.57 -14.75
N ALA A 569 33.56 29.75 -13.46
CA ALA A 569 32.59 29.53 -12.38
C ALA A 569 31.35 30.43 -12.54
N LYS A 570 31.56 31.70 -12.91
CA LYS A 570 30.48 32.67 -13.14
C LYS A 570 29.60 32.32 -14.34
N VAL A 571 30.19 31.89 -15.46
CA VAL A 571 29.44 31.42 -16.63
C VAL A 571 28.62 30.18 -16.30
N LEU A 572 29.21 29.19 -15.60
CA LEU A 572 28.49 27.99 -15.16
C LEU A 572 27.33 28.31 -14.22
N PHE A 573 27.55 29.17 -13.22
CA PHE A 573 26.49 29.61 -12.30
C PHE A 573 25.31 30.25 -13.06
N VAL A 574 25.59 31.19 -13.97
CA VAL A 574 24.56 31.87 -14.76
C VAL A 574 23.75 30.88 -15.61
N ILE A 575 24.42 29.96 -16.31
CA ILE A 575 23.76 28.93 -17.14
C ILE A 575 22.89 28.02 -16.27
N LEU A 576 23.45 27.45 -15.18
CA LEU A 576 22.72 26.52 -14.31
C LEU A 576 21.55 27.20 -13.61
N ARG A 577 21.68 28.48 -13.23
CA ARG A 577 20.60 29.27 -12.60
C ARG A 577 19.42 29.45 -13.54
N TYR A 578 19.66 29.88 -14.78
CA TYR A 578 18.57 30.05 -15.75
C TYR A 578 17.97 28.70 -16.18
N ALA A 579 18.80 27.65 -16.36
CA ALA A 579 18.32 26.31 -16.65
C ALA A 579 17.43 25.74 -15.53
N TYR A 580 17.80 25.95 -14.25
CA TYR A 580 16.98 25.59 -13.10
C TYR A 580 15.62 26.29 -13.14
N GLN A 581 15.62 27.62 -13.28
CA GLN A 581 14.41 28.44 -13.31
C GLN A 581 13.48 28.01 -14.44
N PHE A 582 14.04 27.84 -15.65
CA PHE A 582 13.31 27.35 -16.82
C PHE A 582 12.72 25.96 -16.57
N LEU A 583 13.45 25.03 -15.96
CA LEU A 583 12.93 23.69 -15.68
C LEU A 583 11.84 23.68 -14.62
N VAL A 584 11.93 24.51 -13.57
CA VAL A 584 10.82 24.65 -12.59
C VAL A 584 9.58 25.21 -13.26
N ILE A 585 9.69 26.27 -14.06
CA ILE A 585 8.57 26.82 -14.85
C ILE A 585 8.00 25.73 -15.78
N THR A 586 8.88 24.97 -16.45
CA THR A 586 8.49 23.82 -17.29
C THR A 586 7.71 22.77 -16.48
N MET A 587 8.11 22.47 -15.25
CA MET A 587 7.37 21.52 -14.38
C MET A 587 5.99 22.06 -14.01
N PHE A 588 5.83 23.35 -13.74
CA PHE A 588 4.51 23.95 -13.52
C PHE A 588 3.62 23.85 -14.76
N VAL A 589 4.12 24.21 -15.94
CA VAL A 589 3.39 24.12 -17.22
C VAL A 589 2.96 22.68 -17.51
N LEU A 590 3.89 21.72 -17.42
CA LEU A 590 3.58 20.30 -17.65
C LEU A 590 2.63 19.73 -16.60
N SER A 591 2.72 20.15 -15.34
CA SER A 591 1.86 19.65 -14.27
C SER A 591 0.42 20.16 -14.35
N LEU A 592 0.19 21.31 -14.99
CA LEU A 592 -1.14 21.87 -15.21
C LEU A 592 -1.77 21.43 -16.54
N GLY A 593 -0.95 21.22 -17.59
CA GLY A 593 -1.44 20.89 -18.93
C GLY A 593 -1.45 19.40 -19.28
N ASN A 594 -0.46 18.62 -18.84
CA ASN A 594 -0.17 17.29 -19.40
C ASN A 594 -0.14 16.17 -18.34
N ARG A 595 -0.69 15.00 -18.69
CA ARG A 595 -0.49 13.78 -17.90
C ARG A 595 0.97 13.30 -18.00
N PRO A 596 1.58 12.76 -16.92
CA PRO A 596 2.96 12.27 -16.94
C PRO A 596 3.25 11.21 -18.02
N THR A 597 2.25 10.40 -18.37
CA THR A 597 2.32 9.42 -19.46
C THR A 597 2.53 10.06 -20.83
N GLY A 598 1.85 11.18 -21.11
CA GLY A 598 1.96 11.93 -22.37
C GLY A 598 3.24 12.76 -22.51
N SER A 599 3.91 13.11 -21.41
CA SER A 599 5.14 13.92 -21.41
C SER A 599 6.34 13.22 -20.75
N LYS A 600 6.39 11.88 -20.82
CA LYS A 600 7.40 11.05 -20.13
C LYS A 600 8.85 11.49 -20.38
N VAL A 601 9.17 11.95 -21.60
CA VAL A 601 10.53 12.38 -21.97
C VAL A 601 10.94 13.66 -21.26
N LEU A 602 10.03 14.65 -21.16
CA LEU A 602 10.32 15.93 -20.51
C LEU A 602 10.46 15.76 -18.99
N TYR A 603 9.57 14.98 -18.36
CA TYR A 603 9.70 14.64 -16.94
C TYR A 603 11.01 13.87 -16.64
N THR A 604 11.37 12.89 -17.47
CA THR A 604 12.62 12.12 -17.30
C THR A 604 13.86 13.01 -17.51
N GLY A 605 13.86 13.88 -18.53
CA GLY A 605 14.94 14.82 -18.79
C GLY A 605 15.13 15.83 -17.64
N ALA A 606 14.04 16.35 -17.08
CA ALA A 606 14.09 17.22 -15.90
C ALA A 606 14.67 16.49 -14.67
N MET A 607 14.27 15.24 -14.41
CA MET A 607 14.84 14.44 -13.33
C MET A 607 16.35 14.18 -13.51
N ILE A 608 16.80 13.90 -14.74
CA ILE A 608 18.23 13.73 -15.07
C ILE A 608 19.00 15.03 -14.84
N PHE A 609 18.46 16.18 -15.26
CA PHE A 609 19.09 17.49 -14.99
C PHE A 609 19.19 17.76 -13.48
N PHE A 610 18.12 17.51 -12.71
CA PHE A 610 18.15 17.69 -11.25
C PHE A 610 19.16 16.74 -10.57
N ALA A 611 19.33 15.52 -11.07
CA ALA A 611 20.39 14.62 -10.59
C ALA A 611 21.79 15.14 -10.90
N PHE A 612 22.03 15.66 -12.11
CA PHE A 612 23.30 16.34 -12.45
C PHE A 612 23.54 17.57 -11.55
N LEU A 613 22.50 18.37 -11.28
CA LEU A 613 22.58 19.52 -10.38
C LEU A 613 22.94 19.11 -8.95
N MET A 614 22.45 17.97 -8.44
CA MET A 614 22.88 17.45 -7.13
C MET A 614 24.37 17.11 -7.10
N VAL A 615 24.89 16.49 -8.16
CA VAL A 615 26.33 16.19 -8.26
C VAL A 615 27.13 17.50 -8.21
N TYR A 616 26.70 18.52 -8.97
CA TYR A 616 27.32 19.85 -8.94
C TYR A 616 27.22 20.53 -7.56
N MET A 617 26.07 20.51 -6.90
CA MET A 617 25.91 21.09 -5.55
C MET A 617 26.72 20.33 -4.49
N THR A 618 26.82 19.00 -4.60
CA THR A 618 27.62 18.17 -3.70
C THR A 618 29.11 18.48 -3.88
N PHE A 619 29.57 18.61 -5.12
CA PHE A 619 30.92 19.07 -5.44
C PHE A 619 31.18 20.49 -4.89
N ALA A 620 30.25 21.43 -5.09
CA ALA A 620 30.36 22.80 -4.57
C ALA A 620 30.47 22.82 -3.04
N ALA A 621 29.64 22.04 -2.34
CA ALA A 621 29.70 21.93 -0.88
C ALA A 621 31.04 21.36 -0.39
N ILE A 622 31.55 20.29 -1.03
CA ILE A 622 32.87 19.71 -0.70
C ILE A 622 33.99 20.72 -0.94
N TRP A 623 33.95 21.46 -2.06
CA TRP A 623 34.96 22.47 -2.37
C TRP A 623 34.93 23.66 -1.40
N MET A 624 33.75 24.18 -1.07
CA MET A 624 33.60 25.21 -0.04
C MET A 624 34.06 24.73 1.34
N THR A 625 33.87 23.44 1.67
CA THR A 625 34.40 22.84 2.91
C THR A 625 35.94 22.88 2.92
N LYS A 626 36.58 22.48 1.81
CA LYS A 626 38.04 22.54 1.66
C LYS A 626 38.57 23.96 1.84
N LEU A 627 37.93 24.95 1.22
CA LEU A 627 38.32 26.36 1.37
C LEU A 627 38.17 26.83 2.83
N GLY A 628 37.07 26.51 3.50
CA GLY A 628 36.87 26.81 4.92
C GLY A 628 37.98 26.23 5.81
N ILE A 629 38.37 24.97 5.57
CA ILE A 629 39.51 24.34 6.26
C ILE A 629 40.81 25.10 5.99
N GLN A 630 41.10 25.47 4.74
CA GLN A 630 42.33 26.19 4.38
C GLN A 630 42.39 27.57 5.03
N THR A 631 41.28 28.32 5.03
CA THR A 631 41.16 29.63 5.70
C THR A 631 41.34 29.49 7.21
N ALA A 632 40.71 28.50 7.85
CA ALA A 632 40.84 28.28 9.29
C ALA A 632 42.28 27.89 9.69
N ILE A 633 42.97 27.04 8.92
CA ILE A 633 44.38 26.71 9.13
C ILE A 633 45.27 27.95 8.96
N ALA A 634 45.03 28.76 7.92
CA ALA A 634 45.74 30.02 7.71
C ALA A 634 45.52 31.05 8.83
N ALA A 635 44.35 31.03 9.48
CA ALA A 635 44.04 31.80 10.68
C ALA A 635 44.63 31.20 11.98
N GLY A 636 45.45 30.15 11.90
CA GLY A 636 46.16 29.56 13.04
C GLY A 636 45.45 28.38 13.72
N ALA A 637 44.42 27.77 13.10
CA ALA A 637 43.75 26.61 13.68
C ALA A 637 44.65 25.36 13.68
N THR A 638 45.24 25.05 14.83
CA THR A 638 46.13 23.89 15.07
C THR A 638 45.42 22.64 15.59
N SER A 639 44.10 22.72 15.85
CA SER A 639 43.31 21.61 16.39
C SER A 639 41.89 21.57 15.84
N PHE A 640 41.21 20.42 15.93
CA PHE A 640 39.81 20.28 15.53
C PHE A 640 38.87 21.24 16.27
N GLY A 641 39.15 21.53 17.55
CA GLY A 641 38.41 22.54 18.32
C GLY A 641 38.57 23.95 17.77
N ALA A 642 39.76 24.31 17.28
CA ALA A 642 39.99 25.59 16.62
C ALA A 642 39.30 25.66 15.24
N LEU A 643 39.29 24.57 14.46
CA LEU A 643 38.53 24.48 13.20
C LEU A 643 37.03 24.68 13.43
N MET A 644 36.45 24.10 14.49
CA MET A 644 35.05 24.30 14.90
C MET A 644 34.73 25.74 15.37
N GLY A 645 35.74 26.59 15.53
CA GLY A 645 35.58 28.02 15.75
C GLY A 645 35.18 28.79 14.48
N ASP A 646 35.56 28.31 13.29
CA ASP A 646 35.10 28.90 12.03
C ASP A 646 33.62 28.55 11.78
N GLU A 647 32.81 29.58 11.53
CA GLU A 647 31.38 29.43 11.34
C GLU A 647 31.04 28.63 10.07
N THR A 648 31.82 28.81 9.00
CA THR A 648 31.57 28.15 7.71
C THR A 648 31.84 26.65 7.83
N PHE A 649 33.02 26.27 8.34
CA PHE A 649 33.42 24.90 8.60
C PHE A 649 32.44 24.21 9.57
N ARG A 650 32.12 24.86 10.70
CA ARG A 650 31.18 24.32 11.69
C ARG A 650 29.82 24.02 11.07
N ASN A 651 29.23 24.98 10.35
CA ASN A 651 27.89 24.81 9.78
C ASN A 651 27.86 23.70 8.71
N VAL A 652 28.91 23.58 7.88
CA VAL A 652 28.97 22.53 6.85
C VAL A 652 29.26 21.15 7.45
N ILE A 653 30.21 21.01 8.38
CA ILE A 653 30.50 19.72 9.04
C ILE A 653 29.30 19.24 9.86
N LEU A 654 28.64 20.13 10.60
CA LEU A 654 27.45 19.76 11.37
C LEU A 654 26.31 19.31 10.45
N SER A 655 26.11 19.97 9.32
CA SER A 655 25.15 19.56 8.28
C SER A 655 25.47 18.18 7.67
N LEU A 656 26.73 17.93 7.28
CA LEU A 656 27.13 16.66 6.69
C LEU A 656 27.03 15.51 7.71
N ALA A 657 27.44 15.75 8.95
CA ALA A 657 27.31 14.80 10.05
C ALA A 657 25.83 14.52 10.39
N SER A 658 24.97 15.55 10.42
CA SER A 658 23.55 15.37 10.73
C SER A 658 22.75 14.74 9.61
N THR A 659 23.11 15.00 8.35
CA THR A 659 22.33 14.57 7.18
C THR A 659 22.78 13.21 6.66
N TYR A 660 24.09 12.93 6.64
CA TYR A 660 24.64 11.69 6.10
C TYR A 660 25.28 10.81 7.19
N GLY A 661 25.93 11.44 8.18
CA GLY A 661 26.49 10.73 9.33
C GLY A 661 25.42 10.00 10.14
N LEU A 662 24.31 10.65 10.49
CA LEU A 662 23.21 10.00 11.22
C LEU A 662 22.54 8.87 10.42
N TYR A 663 22.49 8.97 9.09
CA TYR A 663 21.97 7.88 8.24
C TYR A 663 22.91 6.67 8.30
N LEU A 664 24.23 6.88 8.12
CA LEU A 664 25.22 5.81 8.21
C LEU A 664 25.25 5.16 9.61
N VAL A 665 25.31 5.97 10.66
CA VAL A 665 25.36 5.50 12.06
C VAL A 665 24.06 4.78 12.43
N GLY A 666 22.90 5.33 12.07
CA GLY A 666 21.60 4.67 12.29
C GLY A 666 21.55 3.29 11.62
N SER A 667 22.02 3.19 10.38
CA SER A 667 22.06 1.92 9.64
C SER A 667 23.05 0.90 10.21
N ILE A 668 24.15 1.34 10.82
CA ILE A 668 25.08 0.48 11.54
C ILE A 668 24.46 0.00 12.86
N ILE A 669 23.83 0.88 13.65
CA ILE A 669 23.10 0.53 14.89
C ILE A 669 21.98 -0.49 14.60
N TYR A 670 21.36 -0.41 13.42
CA TYR A 670 20.34 -1.35 12.98
C TYR A 670 20.90 -2.63 12.36
N PHE A 671 22.23 -2.77 12.23
CA PHE A 671 22.93 -3.89 11.57
C PHE A 671 22.54 -4.11 10.10
N GLU A 672 22.14 -3.05 9.38
CA GLU A 672 21.65 -3.15 8.00
C GLU A 672 22.28 -2.11 7.05
N PRO A 673 23.61 -1.88 7.04
CA PRO A 673 24.26 -0.78 6.31
C PRO A 673 24.18 -0.86 4.78
N TRP A 674 23.80 -2.02 4.20
CA TRP A 674 23.93 -2.30 2.77
C TRP A 674 23.31 -1.27 1.83
N HIS A 675 22.18 -0.66 2.20
CA HIS A 675 21.51 0.34 1.38
C HIS A 675 22.32 1.64 1.24
N MET A 676 23.23 1.95 2.17
CA MET A 676 24.19 3.04 2.06
C MET A 676 25.15 2.84 0.88
N PHE A 677 25.44 1.59 0.51
CA PHE A 677 26.34 1.24 -0.59
C PHE A 677 25.60 0.95 -1.90
N THR A 678 24.41 0.33 -1.84
CA THR A 678 23.66 -0.05 -3.06
C THR A 678 22.78 1.05 -3.63
N SER A 679 22.40 2.05 -2.83
CA SER A 679 21.23 2.90 -3.15
C SER A 679 21.34 4.38 -2.76
N PHE A 680 22.34 4.76 -1.96
CA PHE A 680 22.49 6.12 -1.45
C PHE A 680 22.75 7.16 -2.54
N ILE A 681 23.63 6.86 -3.51
CA ILE A 681 23.99 7.81 -4.58
C ILE A 681 22.77 8.11 -5.48
N GLN A 682 21.98 7.08 -5.79
CA GLN A 682 20.75 7.19 -6.57
C GLN A 682 19.70 8.01 -5.81
N TYR A 683 19.56 7.79 -4.49
CA TYR A 683 18.70 8.61 -3.63
C TYR A 683 19.14 10.08 -3.60
N LEU A 684 20.43 10.37 -3.41
CA LEU A 684 20.96 11.75 -3.43
C LEU A 684 20.64 12.44 -4.76
N GLY A 685 20.84 11.78 -5.91
CA GLY A 685 20.48 12.33 -7.22
C GLY A 685 18.98 12.60 -7.39
N MET A 686 18.11 11.80 -6.76
CA MET A 686 16.66 11.97 -6.82
C MET A 686 16.11 13.08 -5.91
N MET A 687 16.88 13.60 -4.95
CA MET A 687 16.38 14.56 -3.94
C MET A 687 15.70 15.82 -4.52
N PRO A 688 16.22 16.55 -5.54
CA PRO A 688 15.51 17.68 -6.12
C PRO A 688 14.41 17.26 -7.07
N SER A 689 14.43 16.03 -7.59
CA SER A 689 13.30 15.50 -8.35
C SER A 689 12.09 15.28 -7.43
N TYR A 690 12.33 14.81 -6.20
CA TYR A 690 11.28 14.69 -5.17
C TYR A 690 10.66 16.06 -4.83
N VAL A 691 11.46 17.13 -4.79
CA VAL A 691 10.98 18.48 -4.47
C VAL A 691 10.42 19.23 -5.69
N ASN A 692 11.20 19.41 -6.76
CA ASN A 692 10.86 20.27 -7.90
C ASN A 692 9.97 19.60 -8.95
N VAL A 693 9.91 18.27 -9.01
CA VAL A 693 9.05 17.53 -9.96
C VAL A 693 7.84 16.95 -9.25
N LEU A 694 8.05 16.16 -8.19
CA LEU A 694 6.97 15.44 -7.50
C LEU A 694 6.07 16.36 -6.67
N ASN A 695 6.61 17.27 -5.84
CA ASN A 695 5.74 18.19 -5.09
C ASN A 695 5.02 19.19 -6.01
N VAL A 696 5.68 19.70 -7.06
CA VAL A 696 5.03 20.58 -8.06
C VAL A 696 3.86 19.85 -8.72
N TYR A 697 4.10 18.63 -9.21
CA TYR A 697 3.03 17.83 -9.82
C TYR A 697 1.90 17.53 -8.84
N ALA A 698 2.21 17.19 -7.59
CA ALA A 698 1.22 16.92 -6.55
C ALA A 698 0.33 18.13 -6.25
N PHE A 699 0.93 19.29 -5.98
CA PHE A 699 0.21 20.53 -5.62
C PHE A 699 -0.62 21.07 -6.80
N CYS A 700 -0.08 21.03 -8.02
CA CYS A 700 -0.80 21.34 -9.25
C CYS A 700 -1.94 20.35 -9.57
N ASN A 701 -2.00 19.19 -8.90
CA ASN A 701 -3.04 18.18 -9.11
C ASN A 701 -3.83 17.84 -7.82
N THR A 702 -3.99 18.80 -6.91
CA THR A 702 -4.87 18.67 -5.73
C THR A 702 -6.36 18.59 -6.06
N HIS A 703 -6.78 19.13 -7.21
CA HIS A 703 -8.12 18.92 -7.77
C HIS A 703 -8.37 17.47 -8.26
N ASP A 704 -7.31 16.70 -8.55
CA ASP A 704 -7.42 15.31 -8.97
C ASP A 704 -7.40 14.42 -7.71
N VAL A 705 -8.58 13.93 -7.34
CA VAL A 705 -8.78 12.96 -6.25
C VAL A 705 -8.97 11.52 -6.76
N SER A 706 -8.54 11.24 -8.00
CA SER A 706 -8.50 9.87 -8.52
C SER A 706 -7.49 8.99 -7.77
N TRP A 707 -7.78 7.69 -7.70
CA TRP A 707 -6.98 6.72 -6.95
C TRP A 707 -5.72 6.22 -7.68
N GLY A 708 -5.63 6.41 -9.00
CA GLY A 708 -4.42 6.12 -9.79
C GLY A 708 -4.01 4.65 -9.85
N THR A 709 -4.99 3.73 -9.88
CA THR A 709 -4.79 2.28 -10.03
C THR A 709 -4.11 1.92 -11.36
N LYS A 710 -3.30 0.85 -11.37
CA LYS A 710 -2.67 0.32 -12.58
C LYS A 710 -3.75 -0.08 -13.59
N GLY A 711 -3.88 0.70 -14.66
CA GLY A 711 -4.82 0.42 -15.76
C GLY A 711 -6.13 1.20 -15.75
N ASP A 712 -6.35 2.17 -14.83
CA ASP A 712 -7.51 3.07 -14.89
C ASP A 712 -7.35 4.19 -15.94
N THR A 713 -6.96 3.81 -17.15
CA THR A 713 -7.29 4.59 -18.35
C THR A 713 -8.75 4.29 -18.66
N ILE A 714 -9.67 5.12 -18.14
CA ILE A 714 -11.05 5.10 -18.58
C ILE A 714 -11.07 5.58 -20.04
N GLU A 715 -11.01 4.63 -20.98
CA GLU A 715 -11.49 4.85 -22.33
C GLU A 715 -12.99 5.14 -22.21
N LYS A 716 -13.35 6.43 -22.27
CA LYS A 716 -14.71 6.84 -22.56
C LYS A 716 -15.00 6.50 -24.02
N MET A 717 -15.27 5.23 -24.30
CA MET A 717 -16.12 4.88 -25.44
C MET A 717 -17.53 5.33 -25.07
N ASP A 718 -17.86 6.55 -25.51
CA ASP A 718 -19.18 7.14 -25.37
C ASP A 718 -20.14 6.46 -26.37
N LEU A 719 -20.51 5.22 -26.06
CA LEU A 719 -21.54 4.48 -26.77
C LEU A 719 -22.87 5.16 -26.45
N GLY A 720 -23.41 5.86 -27.46
CA GLY A 720 -24.56 6.75 -27.34
C GLY A 720 -25.68 6.19 -26.46
N ALA A 721 -25.95 6.89 -25.35
CA ALA A 721 -26.91 6.47 -24.36
C ALA A 721 -28.35 6.52 -24.92
N VAL A 722 -28.86 5.36 -25.35
CA VAL A 722 -30.29 5.19 -25.64
C VAL A 722 -31.06 5.38 -24.33
N LYS A 723 -31.72 6.52 -24.18
CA LYS A 723 -32.65 6.76 -23.08
C LYS A 723 -33.87 5.85 -23.25
N ALA A 724 -34.13 4.99 -22.26
CA ALA A 724 -35.40 4.31 -22.17
C ALA A 724 -36.47 5.28 -21.68
N THR A 725 -37.42 5.64 -22.53
CA THR A 725 -38.71 6.17 -22.10
C THR A 725 -39.59 5.00 -21.65
N SER A 726 -40.10 5.08 -20.42
CA SER A 726 -41.15 4.21 -19.93
C SER A 726 -42.46 4.50 -20.66
N ASP A 727 -43.04 3.50 -21.33
CA ASP A 727 -44.39 3.02 -20.98
C ASP A 727 -44.87 1.78 -21.77
N ALA A 728 -45.70 0.98 -21.09
CA ALA A 728 -46.67 0.01 -21.59
C ALA A 728 -46.29 -1.10 -22.62
N LYS A 729 -46.21 -2.34 -22.10
CA LYS A 729 -46.76 -3.60 -22.67
C LYS A 729 -46.81 -3.79 -24.22
N THR A 730 -45.77 -4.41 -24.80
CA THR A 730 -45.79 -5.73 -25.47
C THR A 730 -44.38 -6.08 -25.97
N ALA A 731 -44.12 -7.36 -26.27
CA ALA A 731 -42.82 -7.81 -26.76
C ALA A 731 -42.78 -7.91 -28.28
N GLU A 732 -41.78 -7.27 -28.91
CA GLU A 732 -40.91 -7.85 -29.95
C GLU A 732 -39.79 -6.84 -30.30
N VAL A 733 -38.58 -7.33 -30.59
CA VAL A 733 -37.45 -6.50 -31.01
C VAL A 733 -37.03 -6.94 -32.41
N THR A 734 -37.50 -6.21 -33.41
CA THR A 734 -37.11 -6.41 -34.81
C THR A 734 -36.00 -5.43 -35.17
N VAL A 735 -34.80 -5.93 -35.43
CA VAL A 735 -33.69 -5.11 -35.92
C VAL A 735 -33.86 -4.94 -37.44
N SER A 736 -34.40 -3.79 -37.87
CA SER A 736 -34.35 -3.38 -39.27
C SER A 736 -33.13 -2.49 -39.52
N VAL A 737 -32.19 -2.99 -40.33
CA VAL A 737 -31.13 -2.17 -40.93
C VAL A 737 -31.78 -1.25 -41.97
N PRO A 738 -31.56 0.08 -41.95
CA PRO A 738 -32.10 0.97 -42.97
C PRO A 738 -31.42 0.73 -44.32
N THR A 739 -32.18 0.24 -45.30
CA THR A 739 -31.80 0.25 -46.71
C THR A 739 -32.97 0.77 -47.55
N GLU A 740 -33.10 2.09 -47.66
CA GLU A 740 -33.84 2.76 -48.73
C GLU A 740 -33.48 4.26 -48.79
N GLU A 741 -33.39 4.83 -50.00
CA GLU A 741 -32.88 6.21 -50.25
C GLU A 741 -33.85 7.34 -49.85
N LYS A 742 -34.82 7.10 -48.96
CA LYS A 742 -35.85 8.10 -48.57
C LYS A 742 -35.51 8.96 -47.35
N ASP A 743 -34.51 8.59 -46.56
CA ASP A 743 -34.15 9.35 -45.35
C ASP A 743 -33.25 10.56 -45.61
N ILE A 744 -32.78 10.80 -46.83
CA ILE A 744 -31.91 11.94 -47.14
C ILE A 744 -32.70 13.25 -47.14
N ASP A 745 -33.86 13.29 -47.81
CA ASP A 745 -34.70 14.50 -47.90
C ASP A 745 -35.36 14.87 -46.56
N ALA A 746 -35.76 13.87 -45.75
CA ALA A 746 -36.34 14.10 -44.44
C ALA A 746 -35.34 14.76 -43.47
N ASN A 747 -34.09 14.31 -43.48
CA ASN A 747 -33.02 14.93 -42.67
C ASN A 747 -32.62 16.31 -43.20
N TYR A 748 -32.71 16.56 -44.51
CA TYR A 748 -32.44 17.88 -45.09
C TYR A 748 -33.51 18.92 -44.70
N GLN A 749 -34.79 18.54 -44.66
CA GLN A 749 -35.88 19.42 -44.20
C GLN A 749 -35.77 19.72 -42.69
N LEU A 750 -35.50 18.71 -41.85
CA LEU A 750 -35.27 18.91 -40.41
C LEU A 750 -34.06 19.84 -40.12
N ALA A 751 -33.02 19.79 -40.95
CA ALA A 751 -31.88 20.70 -40.85
C ALA A 751 -32.26 22.16 -41.20
N LEU A 752 -33.10 22.36 -42.23
CA LEU A 752 -33.59 23.69 -42.63
C LEU A 752 -34.48 24.32 -41.57
N ASP A 753 -35.44 23.57 -40.99
CA ASP A 753 -36.32 24.06 -39.93
C ASP A 753 -35.51 24.45 -38.67
N SER A 754 -34.44 23.70 -38.35
CA SER A 754 -33.56 24.01 -37.21
C SER A 754 -32.76 25.31 -37.35
N MET A 755 -32.63 25.86 -38.57
CA MET A 755 -31.95 27.15 -38.80
C MET A 755 -32.86 28.37 -38.62
N MET A 756 -34.19 28.19 -38.56
CA MET A 756 -35.14 29.30 -38.48
C MET A 756 -35.60 29.64 -37.06
N ASP A 757 -35.46 28.72 -36.10
CA ASP A 757 -35.86 28.96 -34.72
C ASP A 757 -34.72 29.50 -33.86
N ARG A 758 -34.73 30.81 -33.62
CA ARG A 758 -33.74 31.48 -32.76
C ARG A 758 -34.15 31.39 -31.30
N THR A 759 -34.14 30.17 -30.77
CA THR A 759 -34.34 29.93 -29.33
C THR A 759 -33.30 30.70 -28.52
N VAL A 760 -33.75 31.51 -27.56
CA VAL A 760 -32.89 32.01 -26.49
C VAL A 760 -32.44 30.79 -25.69
N GLU A 761 -31.13 30.59 -25.54
CA GLU A 761 -30.62 29.55 -24.65
C GLU A 761 -31.06 29.85 -23.22
N GLU A 762 -32.04 29.11 -22.71
CA GLU A 762 -32.21 28.98 -21.27
C GLU A 762 -30.92 28.38 -20.70
N GLU A 763 -30.31 29.07 -19.72
CA GLU A 763 -29.12 28.57 -19.05
C GLU A 763 -29.45 27.19 -18.43
N LYS A 764 -28.91 26.13 -19.05
CA LYS A 764 -28.99 24.79 -18.48
C LYS A 764 -28.38 24.87 -17.08
N PRO A 765 -29.10 24.46 -16.01
CA PRO A 765 -28.52 24.43 -14.68
C PRO A 765 -27.24 23.60 -14.75
N VAL A 766 -26.13 24.17 -14.29
CA VAL A 766 -24.82 23.52 -14.34
C VAL A 766 -24.95 22.17 -13.63
N ASP A 767 -24.62 21.08 -14.33
CA ASP A 767 -24.61 19.75 -13.74
C ASP A 767 -23.76 19.79 -12.46
N ALA A 768 -24.30 19.36 -11.33
CA ALA A 768 -23.68 19.52 -10.01
C ALA A 768 -22.26 18.94 -9.95
N LYS A 769 -21.98 17.94 -10.78
CA LYS A 769 -20.63 17.39 -10.98
C LYS A 769 -19.66 18.38 -11.63
N THR A 770 -20.12 19.15 -12.61
CA THR A 770 -19.33 20.19 -13.28
C THR A 770 -19.02 21.33 -12.32
N GLU A 771 -20.00 21.75 -11.51
CA GLU A 771 -19.80 22.75 -10.45
C GLU A 771 -18.76 22.27 -9.41
N GLN A 772 -18.86 21.02 -8.96
CA GLN A 772 -17.87 20.41 -8.05
C GLN A 772 -16.46 20.37 -8.66
N GLU A 773 -16.33 19.96 -9.92
CA GLU A 773 -15.05 19.93 -10.64
C GLU A 773 -14.43 21.33 -10.76
N ASP A 774 -15.23 22.36 -11.02
CA ASP A 774 -14.73 23.73 -11.14
C ASP A 774 -14.41 24.37 -9.79
N TYR A 775 -15.18 24.08 -8.74
CA TYR A 775 -14.80 24.41 -7.36
C TYR A 775 -13.46 23.76 -6.96
N TYR A 776 -13.24 22.49 -7.31
CA TYR A 776 -11.98 21.78 -7.04
C TYR A 776 -10.80 22.39 -7.82
N LYS A 777 -10.98 22.72 -9.11
CA LYS A 777 -9.99 23.44 -9.94
C LYS A 777 -9.67 24.82 -9.36
N ALA A 778 -10.67 25.57 -8.89
CA ALA A 778 -10.51 26.90 -8.32
C ALA A 778 -9.75 26.88 -6.98
N PHE A 779 -10.07 25.93 -6.08
CA PHE A 779 -9.32 25.74 -4.84
C PHE A 779 -7.85 25.40 -5.12
N ARG A 780 -7.57 24.45 -6.03
CA ARG A 780 -6.20 24.15 -6.48
C ARG A 780 -5.49 25.43 -6.91
N THR A 781 -6.11 26.23 -7.79
CA THR A 781 -5.48 27.47 -8.31
C THR A 781 -5.14 28.42 -7.16
N ARG A 782 -6.03 28.63 -6.18
CA ARG A 782 -5.75 29.46 -4.99
C ARG A 782 -4.61 28.90 -4.14
N LEU A 783 -4.62 27.59 -3.86
CA LEU A 783 -3.58 26.91 -3.08
C LEU A 783 -2.20 27.03 -3.73
N VAL A 784 -2.11 26.73 -5.03
CA VAL A 784 -0.88 26.81 -5.81
C VAL A 784 -0.39 28.27 -5.89
N LEU A 785 -1.26 29.25 -6.10
CA LEU A 785 -0.86 30.66 -6.10
C LEU A 785 -0.27 31.11 -4.76
N ILE A 786 -0.89 30.76 -3.63
CA ILE A 786 -0.38 31.10 -2.29
C ILE A 786 0.96 30.39 -2.01
N TRP A 787 1.07 29.12 -2.38
CA TRP A 787 2.29 28.34 -2.23
C TRP A 787 3.46 28.86 -3.08
N CYS A 788 3.20 29.17 -4.36
CA CYS A 788 4.17 29.77 -5.26
C CYS A 788 4.57 31.18 -4.81
N ALA A 789 3.61 32.03 -4.44
CA ALA A 789 3.89 33.39 -3.98
C ALA A 789 4.71 33.40 -2.69
N SER A 790 4.40 32.54 -1.71
CA SER A 790 5.18 32.44 -0.47
C SER A 790 6.59 31.90 -0.70
N ASN A 791 6.78 30.89 -1.56
CA ASN A 791 8.12 30.42 -1.94
C ASN A 791 8.90 31.48 -2.72
N ALA A 792 8.28 32.17 -3.68
CA ALA A 792 8.91 33.22 -4.48
C ALA A 792 9.30 34.44 -3.63
N LEU A 793 8.47 34.82 -2.66
CA LEU A 793 8.76 35.89 -1.70
C LEU A 793 9.95 35.53 -0.81
N LEU A 794 10.01 34.30 -0.31
CA LEU A 794 11.15 33.79 0.47
C LEU A 794 12.45 33.81 -0.35
N VAL A 795 12.42 33.29 -1.59
CA VAL A 795 13.56 33.36 -2.51
C VAL A 795 14.01 34.81 -2.72
N SER A 796 13.06 35.70 -3.06
CA SER A 796 13.34 37.10 -3.34
C SER A 796 13.92 37.84 -2.13
N ALA A 797 13.42 37.59 -0.92
CA ALA A 797 13.91 38.23 0.30
C ALA A 797 15.37 37.86 0.62
N ILE A 798 15.76 36.60 0.38
CA ILE A 798 17.14 36.15 0.61
C ILE A 798 18.07 36.60 -0.52
N THR A 799 17.66 36.49 -1.79
CA THR A 799 18.48 36.89 -2.95
C THR A 799 18.45 38.39 -3.27
N TYR A 800 17.71 39.20 -2.51
CA TYR A 800 17.62 40.64 -2.72
C TYR A 800 19.00 41.30 -2.68
N GLY A 801 19.33 42.10 -3.69
CA GLY A 801 20.64 42.75 -3.81
C GLY A 801 21.81 41.76 -3.94
N GLY A 802 21.58 40.59 -4.56
CA GLY A 802 22.54 39.50 -4.77
C GLY A 802 23.73 39.85 -5.68
N ASP A 803 24.55 40.78 -5.23
CA ASP A 803 25.93 40.99 -5.63
C ASP A 803 26.82 40.52 -4.46
N GLU A 804 27.87 39.76 -4.73
CA GLU A 804 28.83 39.28 -3.72
C GLU A 804 29.57 40.43 -3.02
N LYS A 805 29.60 41.63 -3.64
CA LYS A 805 30.14 42.86 -3.05
C LYS A 805 29.21 43.51 -2.02
N ASN A 806 27.97 43.03 -1.89
CA ASN A 806 27.00 43.56 -0.95
C ASN A 806 27.07 42.77 0.37
N GLU A 807 27.72 43.35 1.38
CA GLU A 807 27.88 42.74 2.71
C GLU A 807 26.53 42.30 3.30
N ALA A 808 25.48 43.12 3.17
CA ALA A 808 24.15 42.80 3.66
C ALA A 808 23.50 41.60 2.94
N TYR A 809 23.88 41.29 1.70
CA TYR A 809 23.46 40.06 1.01
C TYR A 809 24.25 38.84 1.53
N ASN A 810 25.56 38.99 1.73
CA ASN A 810 26.42 37.91 2.24
C ASN A 810 25.98 37.47 3.64
N ASP A 811 25.70 38.41 4.54
CA ASP A 811 25.29 38.11 5.91
C ASP A 811 23.91 37.44 5.96
N ARG A 812 22.92 37.95 5.20
CA ARG A 812 21.61 37.28 5.04
C ARG A 812 21.75 35.87 4.50
N SER A 813 22.60 35.67 3.49
CA SER A 813 22.77 34.36 2.84
C SER A 813 23.45 33.35 3.76
N LYS A 814 24.50 33.76 4.48
CA LYS A 814 25.17 32.93 5.51
C LYS A 814 24.20 32.56 6.63
N PHE A 815 23.49 33.54 7.19
CA PHE A 815 22.51 33.32 8.25
C PHE A 815 21.39 32.37 7.80
N TYR A 816 20.82 32.58 6.61
CA TYR A 816 19.75 31.74 6.09
C TYR A 816 20.21 30.30 5.82
N LEU A 817 21.39 30.13 5.20
CA LEU A 817 21.97 28.80 4.99
C LEU A 817 22.22 28.12 6.34
N GLY A 818 22.79 28.83 7.31
CA GLY A 818 22.95 28.35 8.69
C GLY A 818 21.63 27.89 9.30
N PHE A 819 20.57 28.71 9.25
CA PHE A 819 19.23 28.38 9.74
C PHE A 819 18.67 27.10 9.11
N VAL A 820 18.74 26.95 7.79
CA VAL A 820 18.27 25.74 7.08
C VAL A 820 19.08 24.52 7.53
N LEU A 821 20.40 24.62 7.56
CA LEU A 821 21.30 23.51 7.93
C LEU A 821 21.08 23.06 9.39
N TRP A 822 21.03 23.99 10.33
CA TRP A 822 20.76 23.68 11.75
C TRP A 822 19.36 23.12 11.98
N SER A 823 18.36 23.57 11.22
CA SER A 823 16.99 23.04 11.32
C SER A 823 16.89 21.60 10.78
N VAL A 824 17.51 21.32 9.63
CA VAL A 824 17.62 19.95 9.09
C VAL A 824 18.41 19.05 10.05
N ALA A 825 19.45 19.59 10.69
CA ALA A 825 20.21 18.88 11.71
C ALA A 825 19.36 18.53 12.95
N PHE A 826 18.60 19.49 13.46
CA PHE A 826 17.68 19.29 14.59
C PHE A 826 16.60 18.25 14.28
N LEU A 827 15.91 18.36 13.14
CA LEU A 827 14.88 17.40 12.72
C LEU A 827 15.46 15.98 12.53
N SER A 828 16.69 15.87 12.05
CA SER A 828 17.38 14.58 11.87
C SER A 828 17.87 13.99 13.20
N ALA A 829 18.37 14.83 14.11
CA ALA A 829 18.77 14.43 15.46
C ALA A 829 17.58 13.97 16.31
N PHE A 830 16.40 14.60 16.17
CA PHE A 830 15.17 14.17 16.84
C PHE A 830 14.76 12.75 16.43
N ARG A 831 14.71 12.49 15.11
CA ARG A 831 14.45 11.15 14.54
C ARG A 831 15.47 10.11 14.98
N PHE A 832 16.76 10.45 14.89
CA PHE A 832 17.85 9.57 15.32
C PHE A 832 17.78 9.24 16.82
N THR A 833 17.46 10.22 17.67
CA THR A 833 17.32 10.01 19.12
C THR A 833 16.18 9.02 19.43
N GLY A 834 15.01 9.19 18.81
CA GLY A 834 13.90 8.23 18.93
C GLY A 834 14.26 6.83 18.42
N SER A 835 15.01 6.76 17.33
CA SER A 835 15.51 5.50 16.76
C SER A 835 16.50 4.76 17.67
N VAL A 836 17.42 5.48 18.32
CA VAL A 836 18.33 4.90 19.32
C VAL A 836 17.56 4.42 20.54
N ILE A 837 16.61 5.21 21.04
CA ILE A 837 15.74 4.82 22.16
C ILE A 837 14.93 3.56 21.81
N TYR A 838 14.41 3.42 20.59
CA TYR A 838 13.70 2.21 20.15
C TYR A 838 14.59 0.95 20.25
N ILE A 839 15.85 1.03 19.79
CA ILE A 839 16.80 -0.10 19.87
C ILE A 839 17.18 -0.40 21.32
N LEU A 840 17.46 0.63 22.14
CA LEU A 840 17.75 0.45 23.57
C LEU A 840 16.58 -0.23 24.30
N LEU A 841 15.35 0.23 24.08
CA LEU A 841 14.15 -0.40 24.64
C LEU A 841 14.00 -1.84 24.14
N ARG A 842 14.27 -2.14 22.86
CA ARG A 842 14.21 -3.51 22.32
C ARG A 842 15.26 -4.43 22.97
N LEU A 843 16.47 -3.93 23.23
CA LEU A 843 17.54 -4.67 23.90
C LEU A 843 17.19 -4.95 25.37
N ILE A 844 16.76 -3.93 26.13
CA ILE A 844 16.40 -4.05 27.55
C ILE A 844 15.24 -5.04 27.76
N SER A 845 14.26 -5.05 26.85
CA SER A 845 13.00 -5.75 27.04
C SER A 845 12.88 -7.11 26.34
N GLY A 846 13.87 -7.51 25.54
CA GLY A 846 13.79 -8.74 24.74
C GLY A 846 12.62 -8.77 23.74
N GLU A 847 12.22 -7.60 23.21
CA GLU A 847 11.03 -7.35 22.34
C GLU A 847 9.71 -6.88 23.02
N LEU A 848 9.83 -6.06 24.08
CA LEU A 848 8.85 -5.13 24.68
C LEU A 848 7.56 -5.67 25.36
N ARG A 849 7.62 -5.71 26.70
CA ARG A 849 6.50 -5.36 27.60
C ARG A 849 6.67 -3.92 28.11
N TRP A 850 5.80 -2.99 27.70
CA TRP A 850 5.54 -1.65 28.29
C TRP A 850 4.20 -1.11 27.75
#